data_AF-A0A1V4TAS0-F1
#
_entry.id   AF-A0A1V4TAS0-F1
#
_cell.length_a   1.000
_cell.length_b   1.000
_cell.length_c   1.000
_cell.angle_alpha   90.00
_cell.angle_beta   90.00
_cell.angle_gamma   90.00
#
_symmetry.space_group_name_H-M   'P 1'
#
loop_
_entity.id
_entity.type
_entity.pdbx_description
1 polymer ?
#
loop_
_entity_poly.entity_id
_entity_poly.type
_entity_poly.pdbx_seq_one_letter_code
_entity_poly.pdbx_strand_id
1 'polypeptide(L)'
;MTGETKKIVVVGDITIDMLQWEIKPEKESEIKVESNKNKPENNSTNSTNKTISQKNFSYNWKLYPGYLLTAKPGGACLLADMVVGALTSHPKRNYQIISYNLEDQLDEPIEKIPPKEIIHSISILGEFDQKNDECDKNTVYRVKEFCGFSGPLGKSPKILDIKSDDPDVDMVIIDDAGNGFRDKPSAWPAALNENHDPLIVYKMSRPLVKGELWNKLKNKKSENLFVVVSVNDLRERGVTISKKLSWERTAEDFVWQMANNCLLNDLKDCNHLLVRLGTDGAIYYRNQDGKITADLYYDPKCMEDGYKDNTEGDMQGYGNAFVSALAEEIINEGFDCIEDGIINAIISARKLLDYGFGKTSENGTLLEPDYPCHEIFDNKKEDYKENKNEKKCKCTDNKSIARISIPTDIKKDSYWTILKSKNKLKLEDIAQSFVKYGFDSLKESNFGIPVGKFKGLRTVDRSEIESYQSIRNLMKEYIAKENPKTPLCMAVFGPPGSGKSFGVNQLAQSIPDAKIKKIGFNVAQFKSQQDLIDALHKVRDDVLKGYIPLVFFDEFDAKFGDNELGWLKYFLAPMQDCEFKSGESMHPIGKSIFVFAGGTSSSYEEFSRETLKTKLKNENLEKDEKEKIQRKIDYFSASKGTDFVSRLRGYVNIIGPNPGKIDDSLYIIRRAILLRSILERNVEKIFDSNNVAKIDKEVLRAFLLCPDYKHGVRSMEAIIEMSMLTDQKKFEQSALPSASQLEMHVDSEKFLNIVERAVLFENAVIRLAKMSHKEYLEEQEIILPKEVIMNYLKDNKIEIKPESEDKWLGIKDIDEFLTEVALESDVRKSTLKAHLDAELPKVKENKKTLRPWEELEPDDKKLSIEQVRNMPKKLKAINYDFEPFIDKEPDESLKVTFEDDDVERLAEMEHARWMEQKIDQGYAYGKLTDDDKKINQYIVPWDELSENAKDLDRRPVRNIPNLLFEVGFKVRKAV
;
A
#
# COMPACT_ATOMS: atom_id res chain seq x y z
N MET A 1 30.83 27.89 9.40
CA MET A 1 31.83 26.92 9.89
C MET A 1 31.89 27.04 11.42
N THR A 2 30.87 26.50 12.07
CA THR A 2 30.70 26.48 13.54
C THR A 2 29.95 25.18 13.82
N GLY A 3 30.62 24.04 13.66
CA GLY A 3 30.02 22.72 13.88
C GLY A 3 30.60 22.15 15.16
N GLU A 4 29.85 22.22 16.25
CA GLU A 4 30.14 21.50 17.49
C GLU A 4 30.30 20.01 17.16
N THR A 5 31.35 19.38 17.70
CA THR A 5 31.62 17.95 17.43
C THR A 5 30.66 17.14 18.28
N LYS A 6 29.78 16.36 17.64
CA LYS A 6 28.83 15.52 18.37
C LYS A 6 29.50 14.22 18.83
N LYS A 7 29.37 13.90 20.11
CA LYS A 7 29.94 12.71 20.74
C LYS A 7 28.88 11.63 20.89
N ILE A 8 29.22 10.42 20.45
CA ILE A 8 28.31 9.28 20.43
C ILE A 8 29.02 8.09 21.05
N VAL A 9 28.35 7.41 21.98
CA VAL A 9 28.85 6.18 22.60
C VAL A 9 28.07 4.98 22.07
N VAL A 10 28.76 3.95 21.59
CA VAL A 10 28.15 2.69 21.14
C VAL A 10 28.64 1.54 22.01
N VAL A 11 27.72 0.82 22.64
CA VAL A 11 28.01 -0.25 23.62
C VAL A 11 27.04 -1.41 23.53
N GLY A 12 27.37 -2.53 24.18
CA GLY A 12 26.45 -3.65 24.27
C GLY A 12 27.14 -5.00 24.41
N ASP A 13 26.39 -6.05 24.05
CA ASP A 13 26.94 -7.40 23.96
C ASP A 13 27.86 -7.53 22.74
N ILE A 14 29.06 -8.10 22.94
CA ILE A 14 30.07 -8.29 21.90
C ILE A 14 30.07 -9.76 21.46
N THR A 15 30.19 -9.99 20.15
CA THR A 15 30.39 -11.32 19.56
C THR A 15 31.57 -11.31 18.60
N ILE A 16 32.06 -12.50 18.26
CA ILE A 16 33.02 -12.72 17.17
C ILE A 16 32.30 -13.54 16.10
N ASP A 17 32.20 -13.00 14.90
CA ASP A 17 31.54 -13.66 13.78
C ASP A 17 32.58 -14.48 13.00
N MET A 18 32.50 -15.79 13.15
CA MET A 18 33.33 -16.77 12.46
C MET A 18 32.71 -17.11 11.11
N LEU A 19 33.34 -16.62 10.04
CA LEU A 19 32.86 -16.75 8.66
C LEU A 19 33.68 -17.78 7.91
N GLN A 20 33.04 -18.84 7.44
CA GLN A 20 33.67 -19.94 6.70
C GLN A 20 33.18 -19.99 5.27
N TRP A 21 34.06 -20.17 4.28
CA TRP A 21 33.64 -20.33 2.87
C TRP A 21 34.51 -21.34 2.12
N GLU A 22 33.93 -21.95 1.09
CA GLU A 22 34.58 -23.02 0.32
C GLU A 22 35.53 -22.45 -0.76
N ILE A 23 36.70 -23.08 -0.92
CA ILE A 23 37.57 -22.89 -2.07
C ILE A 23 37.50 -24.13 -2.97
N LYS A 24 37.22 -23.91 -4.25
CA LYS A 24 37.19 -24.96 -5.27
C LYS A 24 38.61 -25.52 -5.51
N PRO A 25 38.76 -26.85 -5.69
CA PRO A 25 40.05 -27.46 -5.97
C PRO A 25 40.63 -27.00 -7.31
N GLU A 26 41.96 -26.85 -7.38
CA GLU A 26 42.68 -26.59 -8.63
C GLU A 26 42.57 -27.82 -9.55
N LYS A 27 42.12 -27.63 -10.80
CA LYS A 27 42.08 -28.70 -11.80
C LYS A 27 43.49 -28.95 -12.34
N GLU A 28 43.95 -30.21 -12.35
CA GLU A 28 45.26 -30.60 -12.92
C GLU A 28 45.49 -30.09 -14.36
N SER A 29 44.43 -29.86 -15.13
CA SER A 29 44.48 -29.40 -16.53
C SER A 29 44.71 -27.89 -16.71
N GLU A 30 44.60 -27.07 -15.67
CA GLU A 30 44.77 -25.60 -15.75
C GLU A 30 46.22 -25.13 -15.54
N ILE A 31 47.14 -26.08 -15.30
CA ILE A 31 48.59 -25.85 -15.26
C ILE A 31 49.10 -25.69 -16.70
N LYS A 32 48.81 -24.56 -17.36
CA LYS A 32 49.37 -24.24 -18.68
C LYS A 32 50.87 -23.98 -18.54
N VAL A 33 51.67 -24.89 -19.09
CA VAL A 33 53.09 -24.67 -19.38
C VAL A 33 53.16 -23.56 -20.44
N GLU A 34 53.59 -22.35 -20.05
CA GLU A 34 54.02 -21.33 -21.00
C GLU A 34 55.26 -21.83 -21.76
N SER A 35 55.04 -22.56 -22.86
CA SER A 35 56.10 -22.86 -23.80
C SER A 35 56.31 -21.64 -24.71
N ASN A 36 57.31 -20.84 -24.36
CA ASN A 36 57.83 -19.76 -25.20
C ASN A 36 58.24 -20.32 -26.57
N LYS A 37 57.53 -19.93 -27.64
CA LYS A 37 57.96 -20.13 -29.03
C LYS A 37 57.65 -18.87 -29.84
N ASN A 38 58.69 -18.06 -30.08
CA ASN A 38 59.07 -17.52 -31.40
C ASN A 38 60.40 -16.72 -31.35
N LYS A 39 61.52 -17.43 -31.66
CA LYS A 39 62.65 -17.16 -32.62
C LYS A 39 63.19 -15.72 -32.89
N PRO A 40 64.43 -15.56 -33.46
CA PRO A 40 65.78 -15.96 -33.01
C PRO A 40 66.87 -14.84 -33.23
N GLU A 41 68.16 -15.18 -33.00
CA GLU A 41 69.42 -14.47 -33.40
C GLU A 41 69.84 -13.25 -32.54
N ASN A 42 71.10 -13.03 -32.11
CA ASN A 42 72.42 -13.56 -32.45
C ASN A 42 73.44 -13.31 -31.30
N ASN A 43 74.47 -14.16 -31.26
CA ASN A 43 75.85 -13.96 -30.77
C ASN A 43 76.26 -14.04 -29.28
N SER A 44 77.08 -15.07 -29.06
CA SER A 44 78.38 -15.13 -28.36
C SER A 44 78.45 -15.30 -26.83
N THR A 45 78.84 -16.54 -26.49
CA THR A 45 79.91 -16.96 -25.56
C THR A 45 79.69 -16.91 -24.03
N ASN A 46 79.83 -18.12 -23.48
CA ASN A 46 80.43 -18.51 -22.19
C ASN A 46 79.52 -18.92 -21.02
N SER A 47 79.44 -20.25 -20.91
CA SER A 47 79.69 -21.08 -19.72
C SER A 47 78.83 -20.91 -18.46
N THR A 48 77.98 -21.93 -18.30
CA THR A 48 77.75 -22.70 -17.05
C THR A 48 77.26 -21.95 -15.81
N ASN A 49 75.94 -21.95 -15.64
CA ASN A 49 75.33 -22.46 -14.40
C ASN A 49 73.96 -23.08 -14.71
N LYS A 50 73.87 -24.41 -14.58
CA LYS A 50 72.61 -25.15 -14.52
C LYS A 50 71.95 -24.83 -13.17
N THR A 51 70.98 -23.92 -13.16
CA THR A 51 69.96 -23.90 -12.11
C THR A 51 68.78 -24.70 -12.64
N ILE A 52 68.54 -25.85 -12.01
CA ILE A 52 67.40 -26.73 -12.27
C ILE A 52 66.12 -25.91 -12.14
N SER A 53 65.30 -25.87 -13.19
CA SER A 53 63.97 -25.27 -13.14
C SER A 53 63.14 -26.00 -12.08
N GLN A 54 62.80 -25.30 -10.99
CA GLN A 54 61.81 -25.78 -10.04
C GLN A 54 60.50 -25.99 -10.79
N LYS A 55 60.05 -27.25 -10.84
CA LYS A 55 58.69 -27.62 -11.21
C LYS A 55 57.74 -26.90 -10.26
N ASN A 56 56.79 -26.13 -10.80
CA ASN A 56 55.63 -25.67 -10.05
C ASN A 56 54.83 -26.91 -9.61
N PHE A 57 55.02 -27.33 -8.36
CA PHE A 57 54.14 -28.31 -7.73
C PHE A 57 52.93 -27.56 -7.18
N SER A 58 51.72 -27.90 -7.64
CA SER A 58 50.50 -27.62 -6.88
C SER A 58 50.55 -28.49 -5.62
N TYR A 59 50.35 -27.88 -4.44
CA TYR A 59 50.33 -28.63 -3.18
C TYR A 59 49.10 -29.54 -3.12
N ASN A 60 49.27 -30.81 -2.72
CA ASN A 60 48.19 -31.81 -2.74
C ASN A 60 46.87 -31.36 -2.08
N TRP A 61 46.93 -30.52 -1.05
CA TRP A 61 45.71 -30.03 -0.38
C TRP A 61 44.82 -29.19 -1.31
N LYS A 62 45.40 -28.52 -2.32
CA LYS A 62 44.69 -27.74 -3.34
C LYS A 62 43.90 -28.61 -4.32
N LEU A 63 44.12 -29.93 -4.32
CA LEU A 63 43.37 -30.89 -5.15
C LEU A 63 42.05 -31.33 -4.48
N TYR A 64 41.82 -30.94 -3.23
CA TYR A 64 40.60 -31.25 -2.47
C TYR A 64 39.82 -29.96 -2.19
N PRO A 65 38.49 -30.05 -1.95
CA PRO A 65 37.72 -28.92 -1.44
C PRO A 65 38.35 -28.36 -0.16
N GLY A 66 38.67 -27.07 -0.16
CA GLY A 66 39.22 -26.35 0.98
C GLY A 66 38.17 -25.45 1.63
N TYR A 67 38.40 -25.08 2.88
CA TYR A 67 37.63 -24.02 3.54
C TYR A 67 38.58 -22.97 4.11
N LEU A 68 38.27 -21.71 3.86
CA LEU A 68 38.87 -20.59 4.59
C LEU A 68 37.96 -20.17 5.73
N LEU A 69 38.57 -19.52 6.71
CA LEU A 69 37.92 -19.01 7.91
C LEU A 69 38.48 -17.63 8.21
N THR A 70 37.60 -16.68 8.48
CA THR A 70 37.96 -15.36 9.03
C THR A 70 37.09 -15.04 10.25
N ALA A 71 37.62 -14.22 11.15
CA ALA A 71 36.91 -13.75 12.33
C ALA A 71 36.66 -12.25 12.19
N LYS A 72 35.39 -11.83 12.33
CA LYS A 72 35.00 -10.42 12.26
C LYS A 72 34.37 -9.96 13.59
N PRO A 73 34.57 -8.71 14.02
CA PRO A 73 33.84 -8.17 15.16
C PRO A 73 32.33 -8.19 14.89
N GLY A 74 31.55 -8.71 15.85
CA GLY A 74 30.09 -8.78 15.80
C GLY A 74 29.43 -7.97 16.92
N GLY A 75 28.10 -8.07 17.03
CA GLY A 75 27.33 -7.42 18.10
C GLY A 75 27.52 -5.90 18.13
N ALA A 76 27.82 -5.36 19.32
CA ALA A 76 28.04 -3.94 19.53
C ALA A 76 29.23 -3.36 18.75
N CYS A 77 30.28 -4.16 18.48
CA CYS A 77 31.42 -3.72 17.65
C CYS A 77 30.99 -3.51 16.19
N LEU A 78 30.26 -4.47 15.63
CA LEU A 78 29.68 -4.33 14.28
C LEU A 78 28.73 -3.13 14.20
N LEU A 79 27.93 -2.91 15.25
CA LEU A 79 27.07 -1.72 15.31
C LEU A 79 27.90 -0.43 15.31
N ALA A 80 29.01 -0.37 16.04
CA ALA A 80 29.88 0.79 16.05
C ALA A 80 30.47 1.08 14.65
N ASP A 81 30.96 0.04 13.95
CA ASP A 81 31.50 0.18 12.60
C ASP A 81 30.45 0.66 11.58
N MET A 82 29.22 0.15 11.70
CA MET A 82 28.10 0.62 10.86
C MET A 82 27.66 2.06 11.21
N VAL A 83 27.72 2.46 12.48
CA VAL A 83 27.47 3.85 12.90
C VAL A 83 28.53 4.79 12.33
N VAL A 84 29.81 4.38 12.33
CA VAL A 84 30.88 5.11 11.64
C VAL A 84 30.55 5.26 10.16
N GLY A 85 30.14 4.16 9.50
CA GLY A 85 29.75 4.17 8.10
C GLY A 85 28.60 5.13 7.77
N ALA A 86 27.54 5.11 8.57
CA ALA A 86 26.39 5.99 8.41
C ALA A 86 26.79 7.48 8.55
N LEU A 87 27.51 7.82 9.62
CA LEU A 87 27.85 9.22 9.96
C LEU A 87 28.94 9.82 9.06
N THR A 88 29.87 9.00 8.57
CA THR A 88 30.96 9.47 7.68
C THR A 88 30.49 9.71 6.23
N SER A 89 29.27 9.32 5.89
CA SER A 89 28.68 9.61 4.58
C SER A 89 28.41 11.13 4.36
N HIS A 90 28.43 11.95 5.42
CA HIS A 90 28.30 13.42 5.35
C HIS A 90 29.59 14.14 5.75
N PRO A 91 30.47 14.50 4.80
CA PRO A 91 31.77 15.12 5.10
C PRO A 91 31.69 16.54 5.69
N LYS A 92 30.48 17.07 5.97
CA LYS A 92 30.26 18.43 6.48
C LYS A 92 30.03 18.50 8.00
N ARG A 93 29.92 17.37 8.70
CA ARG A 93 29.65 17.28 10.14
C ARG A 93 30.78 16.51 10.83
N ASN A 94 31.14 16.91 12.05
CA ASN A 94 32.19 16.27 12.84
C ASN A 94 31.55 15.40 13.93
N TYR A 95 31.92 14.12 13.97
CA TYR A 95 31.45 13.16 14.97
C TYR A 95 32.66 12.54 15.69
N GLN A 96 32.50 12.30 16.98
CA GLN A 96 33.41 11.49 17.78
C GLN A 96 32.65 10.25 18.26
N ILE A 97 33.10 9.06 17.84
CA ILE A 97 32.46 7.80 18.20
C ILE A 97 33.34 7.08 19.21
N ILE A 98 32.75 6.73 20.35
CA ILE A 98 33.40 6.03 21.45
C ILE A 98 32.79 4.63 21.53
N SER A 99 33.61 3.58 21.36
CA SER A 99 33.17 2.20 21.46
C SER A 99 34.33 1.29 21.86
N TYR A 100 34.11 -0.02 21.84
CA TYR A 100 35.14 -1.03 22.10
C TYR A 100 36.21 -1.02 21.00
N ASN A 101 37.48 -1.11 21.39
CA ASN A 101 38.57 -1.41 20.47
C ASN A 101 39.15 -2.77 20.85
N LEU A 102 38.75 -3.82 20.10
CA LEU A 102 39.13 -5.19 20.42
C LEU A 102 40.65 -5.41 20.32
N GLU A 103 41.33 -4.76 19.36
CA GLU A 103 42.78 -4.88 19.19
C GLU A 103 43.55 -4.32 20.39
N ASP A 104 43.07 -3.22 20.97
CA ASP A 104 43.70 -2.57 22.13
C ASP A 104 43.30 -3.17 23.48
N GLN A 105 42.14 -3.84 23.56
CA GLN A 105 41.52 -4.29 24.81
C GLN A 105 41.69 -5.79 25.09
N LEU A 106 42.20 -6.55 24.13
CA LEU A 106 42.37 -8.00 24.23
C LEU A 106 43.85 -8.36 24.08
N ASP A 107 44.27 -9.38 24.82
CA ASP A 107 45.68 -9.80 24.87
C ASP A 107 46.11 -10.59 23.62
N GLU A 108 45.15 -11.05 22.81
CA GLU A 108 45.37 -11.85 21.60
C GLU A 108 44.52 -11.31 20.44
N PRO A 109 44.96 -11.51 19.18
CA PRO A 109 44.16 -11.22 17.99
C PRO A 109 42.79 -11.93 18.01
N ILE A 110 41.78 -11.32 17.38
CA ILE A 110 40.39 -11.77 17.42
C ILE A 110 40.22 -13.24 16.97
N GLU A 111 41.04 -13.72 16.04
CA GLU A 111 41.01 -15.09 15.51
C GLU A 111 41.42 -16.14 16.55
N LYS A 112 42.15 -15.73 17.60
CA LYS A 112 42.63 -16.64 18.66
C LYS A 112 41.80 -16.59 19.94
N ILE A 113 40.87 -15.64 20.03
CA ILE A 113 40.01 -15.53 21.20
C ILE A 113 39.11 -16.75 21.24
N PRO A 114 39.06 -17.49 22.35
CA PRO A 114 38.28 -18.71 22.42
C PRO A 114 36.80 -18.41 22.76
N PRO A 115 35.85 -19.24 22.31
CA PRO A 115 34.42 -19.05 22.57
C PRO A 115 34.04 -19.14 24.06
N LYS A 116 34.94 -19.62 24.92
CA LYS A 116 34.80 -19.61 26.39
C LYS A 116 34.94 -18.20 26.99
N GLU A 117 35.43 -17.22 26.24
CA GLU A 117 35.60 -15.83 26.67
C GLU A 117 34.54 -14.94 26.02
N ILE A 118 34.50 -14.87 24.69
CA ILE A 118 33.53 -14.08 23.93
C ILE A 118 32.68 -15.04 23.10
N ILE A 119 31.39 -14.76 22.93
CA ILE A 119 30.50 -15.62 22.13
C ILE A 119 30.91 -15.56 20.66
N HIS A 120 30.98 -16.71 20.00
CA HIS A 120 31.22 -16.82 18.57
C HIS A 120 29.91 -17.12 17.84
N SER A 121 29.58 -16.31 16.82
CA SER A 121 28.56 -16.62 15.82
C SER A 121 29.21 -17.41 14.68
N ILE A 122 28.63 -18.51 14.22
CA ILE A 122 29.27 -19.37 13.20
C ILE A 122 28.40 -19.43 11.95
N SER A 123 28.95 -19.02 10.81
CA SER A 123 28.25 -18.99 9.52
C SER A 123 29.09 -19.59 8.39
N ILE A 124 28.45 -20.40 7.55
CA ILE A 124 29.00 -20.86 6.28
C ILE A 124 28.48 -19.97 5.17
N LEU A 125 29.38 -19.37 4.41
CA LEU A 125 29.08 -18.48 3.29
C LEU A 125 29.01 -19.26 1.97
N GLY A 126 28.14 -18.81 1.08
CA GLY A 126 28.05 -19.24 -0.31
C GLY A 126 28.26 -18.06 -1.27
N GLU A 127 28.54 -18.39 -2.53
CA GLU A 127 28.62 -17.44 -3.64
C GLU A 127 27.21 -17.26 -4.23
N PHE A 128 26.72 -16.02 -4.28
CA PHE A 128 25.40 -15.69 -4.85
C PHE A 128 25.48 -14.48 -5.78
N ASP A 129 24.56 -14.39 -6.73
CA ASP A 129 24.50 -13.24 -7.65
C ASP A 129 24.08 -11.96 -6.89
N GLN A 130 24.72 -10.84 -7.23
CA GLN A 130 24.33 -9.50 -6.77
C GLN A 130 23.14 -8.99 -7.58
N LYS A 131 22.12 -8.46 -6.91
CA LYS A 131 20.79 -8.22 -7.48
C LYS A 131 20.68 -7.01 -8.44
N ASN A 132 21.73 -6.20 -8.60
CA ASN A 132 21.65 -4.87 -9.23
C ASN A 132 22.60 -4.58 -10.42
N ASP A 133 23.41 -5.52 -10.89
CA ASP A 133 24.26 -5.26 -12.08
C ASP A 133 23.69 -5.94 -13.33
N GLU A 134 22.88 -5.19 -14.11
CA GLU A 134 22.45 -5.62 -15.45
C GLU A 134 23.60 -5.63 -16.48
N CYS A 135 24.78 -5.09 -16.12
CA CYS A 135 25.93 -4.96 -17.03
C CYS A 135 27.16 -5.82 -16.67
N ASP A 136 27.32 -6.27 -15.42
CA ASP A 136 28.41 -7.16 -14.98
C ASP A 136 27.93 -8.10 -13.88
N LYS A 137 27.91 -9.43 -14.11
CA LYS A 137 27.49 -10.40 -13.07
C LYS A 137 28.50 -10.47 -11.92
N ASN A 138 28.39 -9.56 -10.97
CA ASN A 138 29.14 -9.62 -9.72
C ASN A 138 28.54 -10.68 -8.79
N THR A 139 29.40 -11.51 -8.21
CA THR A 139 29.01 -12.47 -7.18
C THR A 139 29.48 -11.97 -5.82
N VAL A 140 28.65 -12.15 -4.81
CA VAL A 140 28.90 -11.72 -3.43
C VAL A 140 28.84 -12.91 -2.48
N TYR A 141 29.55 -12.82 -1.36
CA TYR A 141 29.42 -13.78 -0.27
C TYR A 141 28.16 -13.48 0.54
N ARG A 142 27.31 -14.47 0.80
CA ARG A 142 26.20 -14.38 1.76
C ARG A 142 26.14 -15.63 2.62
N VAL A 143 25.47 -15.56 3.76
CA VAL A 143 25.24 -16.74 4.62
C VAL A 143 24.42 -17.77 3.86
N LYS A 144 25.02 -18.92 3.60
CA LYS A 144 24.35 -20.10 3.06
C LYS A 144 23.73 -20.93 4.19
N GLU A 145 24.44 -21.04 5.30
CA GLU A 145 24.00 -21.78 6.48
C GLU A 145 24.47 -21.09 7.76
N PHE A 146 23.55 -20.86 8.69
CA PHE A 146 23.85 -20.35 10.03
C PHE A 146 23.97 -21.51 11.01
N CYS A 147 25.17 -21.76 11.54
CA CYS A 147 25.46 -22.92 12.38
C CYS A 147 25.18 -22.68 13.88
N GLY A 148 24.75 -21.48 14.25
CA GLY A 148 24.43 -21.10 15.63
C GLY A 148 25.60 -20.42 16.35
N PHE A 149 25.55 -20.46 17.68
CA PHE A 149 26.50 -19.79 18.56
C PHE A 149 27.34 -20.78 19.37
N SER A 150 28.59 -20.41 19.64
CA SER A 150 29.48 -21.09 20.60
C SER A 150 29.82 -20.10 21.72
N GLY A 151 29.70 -20.53 22.98
CA GLY A 151 29.85 -19.64 24.14
C GLY A 151 30.32 -20.37 25.40
N PRO A 152 30.54 -19.64 26.51
CA PRO A 152 30.97 -20.23 27.77
C PRO A 152 29.90 -21.15 28.39
N LEU A 153 30.29 -22.39 28.70
CA LEU A 153 29.43 -23.34 29.41
C LEU A 153 29.34 -22.98 30.90
N GLY A 154 28.14 -22.59 31.36
CA GLY A 154 27.85 -22.35 32.79
C GLY A 154 28.50 -21.10 33.39
N LYS A 155 29.01 -20.18 32.56
CA LYS A 155 29.55 -18.87 32.95
C LYS A 155 29.00 -17.79 32.02
N SER A 156 28.95 -16.55 32.48
CA SER A 156 28.61 -15.41 31.61
C SER A 156 29.77 -15.10 30.66
N PRO A 157 29.49 -14.63 29.43
CA PRO A 157 30.50 -14.08 28.52
C PRO A 157 31.31 -12.95 29.17
N LYS A 158 32.55 -12.78 28.72
CA LYS A 158 33.40 -11.64 29.10
C LYS A 158 32.79 -10.37 28.53
N ILE A 159 32.38 -9.47 29.43
CA ILE A 159 31.88 -8.14 29.08
C ILE A 159 33.03 -7.15 29.25
N LEU A 160 33.34 -6.42 28.18
CA LEU A 160 34.38 -5.39 28.17
C LEU A 160 33.84 -4.06 28.71
N ASP A 161 34.72 -3.31 29.38
CA ASP A 161 34.44 -1.93 29.80
C ASP A 161 34.88 -0.96 28.68
N ILE A 162 34.29 0.22 28.59
CA ILE A 162 34.62 1.22 27.57
C ILE A 162 35.93 1.92 27.96
N LYS A 163 36.85 2.11 27.01
CA LYS A 163 38.01 2.99 27.20
C LYS A 163 37.63 4.42 26.86
N SER A 164 38.11 5.39 27.64
CA SER A 164 37.81 6.82 27.45
C SER A 164 36.32 7.14 27.54
N ASP A 165 35.62 6.52 28.50
CA ASP A 165 34.20 6.75 28.78
C ASP A 165 33.95 8.21 29.17
N ASP A 166 33.31 8.95 28.25
CA ASP A 166 32.97 10.36 28.41
C ASP A 166 31.54 10.47 28.96
N PRO A 167 31.31 11.10 30.13
CA PRO A 167 29.96 11.29 30.65
C PRO A 167 29.14 12.34 29.86
N ASP A 168 29.81 13.23 29.14
CA ASP A 168 29.20 14.34 28.40
C ASP A 168 29.12 14.00 26.90
N VAL A 169 28.09 13.24 26.55
CA VAL A 169 27.85 12.74 25.18
C VAL A 169 26.44 13.11 24.72
N ASP A 170 26.28 13.33 23.42
CA ASP A 170 25.00 13.69 22.82
C ASP A 170 24.07 12.48 22.67
N MET A 171 24.64 11.29 22.42
CA MET A 171 23.88 10.07 22.20
C MET A 171 24.57 8.81 22.71
N VAL A 172 23.76 7.89 23.25
CA VAL A 172 24.14 6.53 23.62
C VAL A 172 23.36 5.53 22.77
N ILE A 173 24.06 4.67 22.04
CA ILE A 173 23.48 3.58 21.25
C ILE A 173 23.85 2.26 21.92
N ILE A 174 22.86 1.44 22.21
CA ILE A 174 23.03 0.20 22.98
C ILE A 174 22.56 -1.00 22.13
N ASP A 175 23.45 -1.96 21.90
CA ASP A 175 23.11 -3.29 21.36
C ASP A 175 22.98 -4.32 22.48
N ASP A 176 21.75 -4.52 22.96
CA ASP A 176 21.46 -5.52 23.96
C ASP A 176 20.92 -6.80 23.31
N ALA A 177 21.83 -7.75 23.11
CA ALA A 177 21.53 -9.06 22.56
C ALA A 177 21.02 -10.06 23.60
N GLY A 178 21.02 -9.69 24.89
CA GLY A 178 20.61 -10.57 25.99
C GLY A 178 21.71 -11.52 26.47
N ASN A 179 22.99 -11.18 26.22
CA ASN A 179 24.14 -12.03 26.53
C ASN A 179 24.91 -11.60 27.80
N GLY A 180 24.30 -10.76 28.63
CA GLY A 180 24.77 -10.41 29.96
C GLY A 180 25.12 -8.93 30.17
N PHE A 181 25.31 -8.15 29.10
CA PHE A 181 25.61 -6.71 29.21
C PHE A 181 24.55 -5.96 30.05
N ARG A 182 23.28 -6.28 29.85
CA ARG A 182 22.14 -5.69 30.56
C ARG A 182 22.09 -5.92 32.08
N ASP A 183 22.91 -6.84 32.59
CA ASP A 183 22.96 -7.23 34.00
C ASP A 183 24.32 -6.89 34.64
N LYS A 184 25.16 -6.09 33.95
CA LYS A 184 26.47 -5.65 34.46
C LYS A 184 26.55 -4.11 34.53
N PRO A 185 26.05 -3.49 35.61
CA PRO A 185 26.05 -2.03 35.76
C PRO A 185 27.42 -1.35 35.61
N SER A 186 28.50 -2.05 35.95
CA SER A 186 29.86 -1.51 35.84
C SER A 186 30.35 -1.34 34.40
N ALA A 187 29.69 -1.98 33.43
CA ALA A 187 30.05 -1.89 32.01
C ALA A 187 29.18 -0.87 31.24
N TRP A 188 28.21 -0.24 31.89
CA TRP A 188 27.36 0.76 31.27
C TRP A 188 28.08 2.11 31.17
N PRO A 189 27.88 2.87 30.07
CA PRO A 189 28.49 4.19 29.90
C PRO A 189 28.24 5.14 31.07
N ALA A 190 29.24 5.96 31.41
CA ALA A 190 29.16 6.98 32.45
C ALA A 190 27.99 7.96 32.20
N ALA A 191 27.70 8.25 30.93
CA ALA A 191 26.57 9.08 30.50
C ALA A 191 25.20 8.57 30.99
N LEU A 192 25.06 7.27 31.30
CA LEU A 192 23.83 6.73 31.88
C LEU A 192 23.72 6.96 33.40
N ASN A 193 24.81 7.31 34.08
CA ASN A 193 24.90 7.45 35.54
C ASN A 193 24.88 8.91 36.03
N GLU A 194 25.24 9.89 35.19
CA GLU A 194 25.29 11.31 35.57
C GLU A 194 23.99 12.08 35.30
N ASN A 195 23.91 13.34 35.76
CA ASN A 195 22.78 14.26 35.57
C ASN A 195 22.63 14.78 34.11
N HIS A 196 23.39 14.22 33.17
CA HIS A 196 23.24 14.48 31.74
C HIS A 196 22.08 13.66 31.15
N ASP A 197 21.41 14.21 30.13
CA ASP A 197 20.21 13.62 29.51
C ASP A 197 20.46 13.37 28.02
N PRO A 198 21.33 12.39 27.67
CA PRO A 198 21.66 12.10 26.28
C PRO A 198 20.47 11.45 25.54
N LEU A 199 20.48 11.52 24.22
CA LEU A 199 19.59 10.70 23.39
C LEU A 199 19.98 9.23 23.52
N ILE A 200 19.02 8.33 23.74
CA ILE A 200 19.31 6.90 23.93
C ILE A 200 18.59 6.09 22.85
N VAL A 201 19.37 5.38 22.02
CA VAL A 201 18.82 4.40 21.07
C VAL A 201 19.11 2.99 21.61
N TYR A 202 18.07 2.34 22.13
CA TYR A 202 18.17 1.04 22.79
C TYR A 202 17.65 -0.09 21.89
N LYS A 203 18.56 -0.78 21.21
CA LYS A 203 18.25 -1.99 20.44
C LYS A 203 18.21 -3.17 21.40
N MET A 204 17.01 -3.69 21.65
CA MET A 204 16.77 -4.75 22.63
C MET A 204 16.34 -6.05 21.94
N SER A 205 17.06 -7.13 22.22
CA SER A 205 16.71 -8.50 21.82
C SER A 205 16.17 -9.30 23.01
N ARG A 206 15.61 -10.48 22.74
CA ARG A 206 15.09 -11.37 23.79
C ARG A 206 16.14 -11.71 24.87
N PRO A 207 15.73 -11.86 26.14
CA PRO A 207 14.37 -11.68 26.65
C PRO A 207 14.01 -10.19 26.75
N LEU A 208 12.92 -9.75 26.12
CA LEU A 208 12.54 -8.32 26.15
C LEU A 208 12.17 -7.86 27.56
N VAL A 209 12.35 -6.58 27.88
CA VAL A 209 11.84 -5.96 29.13
C VAL A 209 12.36 -6.70 30.38
N LYS A 210 13.63 -7.12 30.34
CA LYS A 210 14.29 -7.81 31.45
C LYS A 210 15.69 -7.25 31.64
N GLY A 211 16.18 -7.42 32.86
CA GLY A 211 17.52 -7.01 33.27
C GLY A 211 17.54 -5.67 33.98
N GLU A 212 18.65 -5.41 34.67
CA GLU A 212 18.83 -4.19 35.46
C GLU A 212 18.89 -2.93 34.57
N LEU A 213 19.47 -3.04 33.37
CA LEU A 213 19.56 -1.95 32.40
C LEU A 213 18.17 -1.43 32.01
N TRP A 214 17.23 -2.32 31.70
CA TRP A 214 15.85 -1.91 31.38
C TRP A 214 15.19 -1.16 32.53
N ASN A 215 15.34 -1.66 33.76
CA ASN A 215 14.79 -1.01 34.94
C ASN A 215 15.39 0.38 35.18
N LYS A 216 16.66 0.59 34.82
CA LYS A 216 17.30 1.90 34.88
C LYS A 216 16.77 2.83 33.79
N LEU A 217 16.70 2.36 32.54
CA LEU A 217 16.30 3.18 31.39
C LEU A 217 14.84 3.60 31.44
N LYS A 218 13.92 2.70 31.83
CA LYS A 218 12.48 3.02 31.88
C LYS A 218 12.12 4.09 32.92
N ASN A 219 12.97 4.27 33.93
CA ASN A 219 12.79 5.25 35.00
C ASN A 219 13.42 6.61 34.66
N LYS A 220 14.34 6.68 33.67
CA LYS A 220 14.83 7.95 33.13
C LYS A 220 13.76 8.52 32.19
N LYS A 221 13.53 9.83 32.28
CA LYS A 221 12.50 10.59 31.55
C LYS A 221 12.30 10.04 30.13
N SER A 222 11.12 9.48 29.87
CA SER A 222 10.83 8.66 28.69
C SER A 222 10.97 9.38 27.34
N GLU A 223 11.16 10.70 27.32
CA GLU A 223 11.25 11.53 26.12
C GLU A 223 12.51 11.27 25.29
N ASN A 224 13.68 11.00 25.90
CA ASN A 224 14.94 10.81 25.16
C ASN A 224 15.26 9.34 24.84
N LEU A 225 14.38 8.40 25.19
CA LEU A 225 14.59 6.97 24.99
C LEU A 225 13.84 6.48 23.75
N PHE A 226 14.60 5.98 22.78
CA PHE A 226 14.11 5.35 21.55
C PHE A 226 14.39 3.85 21.58
N VAL A 227 13.34 3.05 21.75
CA VAL A 227 13.45 1.59 21.88
C VAL A 227 13.24 0.93 20.51
N VAL A 228 14.18 0.06 20.10
CA VAL A 228 14.09 -0.72 18.86
C VAL A 228 14.04 -2.21 19.18
N VAL A 229 12.99 -2.90 18.74
CA VAL A 229 12.81 -4.36 18.91
C VAL A 229 12.45 -5.04 17.60
N SER A 230 12.59 -6.36 17.51
CA SER A 230 12.02 -7.13 16.40
C SER A 230 10.62 -7.63 16.72
N VAL A 231 9.74 -7.68 15.72
CA VAL A 231 8.45 -8.39 15.86
C VAL A 231 8.64 -9.88 16.17
N ASN A 232 9.75 -10.50 15.74
CA ASN A 232 10.01 -11.90 16.06
C ASN A 232 10.28 -12.09 17.56
N ASP A 233 10.98 -11.15 18.22
CA ASP A 233 11.17 -11.20 19.68
C ASP A 233 9.83 -11.06 20.43
N LEU A 234 8.90 -10.23 19.92
CA LEU A 234 7.55 -10.12 20.47
C LEU A 234 6.77 -11.43 20.31
N ARG A 235 6.80 -12.04 19.12
CA ARG A 235 6.12 -13.31 18.84
C ARG A 235 6.64 -14.44 19.73
N GLU A 236 7.95 -14.53 19.91
CA GLU A 236 8.57 -15.54 20.78
C GLU A 236 8.27 -15.34 22.26
N ARG A 237 8.01 -14.11 22.70
CA ARG A 237 7.48 -13.80 24.04
C ARG A 237 6.02 -14.29 24.23
N GLY A 238 5.39 -14.82 23.19
CA GLY A 238 4.00 -15.31 23.20
C GLY A 238 2.97 -14.26 22.78
N VAL A 239 3.40 -13.13 22.22
CA VAL A 239 2.50 -12.11 21.69
C VAL A 239 1.95 -12.59 20.34
N THR A 240 0.63 -12.70 20.22
CA THR A 240 0.01 -13.24 19.01
C THR A 240 -0.11 -12.15 17.93
N ILE A 241 0.97 -11.97 17.17
CA ILE A 241 1.04 -11.10 15.98
C ILE A 241 1.21 -11.99 14.75
N SER A 242 0.30 -11.89 13.78
CA SER A 242 0.39 -12.63 12.51
C SER A 242 1.74 -12.42 11.82
N LYS A 243 2.18 -13.45 11.08
CA LYS A 243 3.42 -13.45 10.30
C LYS A 243 3.09 -13.77 8.85
N LYS A 244 3.61 -12.98 7.91
CA LYS A 244 3.47 -13.24 6.46
C LYS A 244 2.02 -13.53 6.04
N LEU A 245 1.05 -12.69 6.43
CA LEU A 245 -0.34 -12.76 5.96
C LEU A 245 -0.71 -11.52 5.14
N SER A 246 -0.78 -10.37 5.81
CA SER A 246 -0.94 -9.04 5.21
C SER A 246 -0.30 -8.01 6.14
N TRP A 247 0.02 -6.84 5.59
CA TRP A 247 0.50 -5.70 6.38
C TRP A 247 -0.57 -5.22 7.35
N GLU A 248 -1.82 -5.18 6.89
CA GLU A 248 -2.97 -4.77 7.69
C GLU A 248 -3.21 -5.69 8.89
N ARG A 249 -3.15 -7.02 8.70
CA ARG A 249 -3.32 -7.97 9.79
C ARG A 249 -2.21 -7.85 10.83
N THR A 250 -0.97 -7.67 10.38
CA THR A 250 0.18 -7.52 11.26
C THR A 250 0.04 -6.26 12.11
N ALA A 251 -0.37 -5.14 11.51
CA ALA A 251 -0.60 -3.87 12.19
C ALA A 251 -1.80 -3.92 13.16
N GLU A 252 -2.93 -4.52 12.74
CA GLU A 252 -4.09 -4.76 13.60
C GLU A 252 -3.75 -5.60 14.82
N ASP A 253 -3.12 -6.76 14.61
CA ASP A 253 -2.73 -7.65 15.69
C ASP A 253 -1.76 -6.90 16.63
N PHE A 254 -0.78 -6.15 16.11
CA PHE A 254 0.15 -5.37 16.93
C PHE A 254 -0.56 -4.34 17.84
N VAL A 255 -1.38 -3.46 17.27
CA VAL A 255 -2.09 -2.42 18.05
C VAL A 255 -3.06 -3.06 19.05
N TRP A 256 -3.78 -4.11 18.65
CA TRP A 256 -4.68 -4.82 19.53
C TRP A 256 -3.92 -5.46 20.71
N GLN A 257 -2.76 -6.07 20.46
CA GLN A 257 -1.92 -6.65 21.50
C GLN A 257 -1.35 -5.56 22.42
N MET A 258 -0.87 -4.43 21.88
CA MET A 258 -0.40 -3.30 22.70
C MET A 258 -1.49 -2.75 23.64
N ALA A 259 -2.75 -2.75 23.18
CA ALA A 259 -3.86 -2.28 23.99
C ALA A 259 -4.31 -3.29 25.08
N ASN A 260 -4.21 -4.60 24.80
CA ASN A 260 -4.90 -5.64 25.60
C ASN A 260 -3.99 -6.70 26.25
N ASN A 261 -2.70 -6.77 25.91
CA ASN A 261 -1.79 -7.82 26.39
C ASN A 261 -0.86 -7.31 27.50
N CYS A 262 -1.00 -7.86 28.71
CA CYS A 262 -0.20 -7.47 29.87
C CYS A 262 1.30 -7.73 29.72
N LEU A 263 1.72 -8.63 28.81
CA LEU A 263 3.14 -8.88 28.52
C LEU A 263 3.86 -7.68 27.91
N LEU A 264 3.10 -6.71 27.39
CA LEU A 264 3.56 -5.51 26.71
C LEU A 264 3.42 -4.23 27.54
N ASN A 265 2.93 -4.31 28.79
CA ASN A 265 2.68 -3.12 29.62
C ASN A 265 3.89 -2.18 29.69
N ASP A 266 5.08 -2.70 30.03
CA ASP A 266 6.30 -1.88 30.08
C ASP A 266 6.70 -1.27 28.71
N LEU A 267 6.33 -1.89 27.58
CA LEU A 267 6.58 -1.34 26.24
C LEU A 267 5.51 -0.32 25.82
N LYS A 268 4.31 -0.42 26.38
CA LYS A 268 3.18 0.50 26.12
C LYS A 268 3.48 1.93 26.59
N ASP A 269 4.27 2.04 27.65
CA ASP A 269 4.66 3.31 28.27
C ASP A 269 5.86 3.98 27.58
N CYS A 270 6.43 3.36 26.54
CA CYS A 270 7.51 3.99 25.77
C CYS A 270 6.97 5.14 24.91
N ASN A 271 7.60 6.32 25.01
CA ASN A 271 7.27 7.45 24.14
C ASN A 271 7.61 7.16 22.67
N HIS A 272 8.72 6.44 22.45
CA HIS A 272 9.22 6.06 21.13
C HIS A 272 9.58 4.56 21.10
N LEU A 273 8.72 3.76 20.46
CA LEU A 273 8.94 2.33 20.25
C LEU A 273 8.88 2.01 18.75
N LEU A 274 9.96 1.43 18.23
CA LEU A 274 10.06 1.01 16.85
C LEU A 274 10.20 -0.51 16.77
N VAL A 275 9.24 -1.15 16.10
CA VAL A 275 9.19 -2.59 15.91
C VAL A 275 9.55 -2.92 14.48
N ARG A 276 10.71 -3.57 14.27
CA ARG A 276 11.15 -3.99 12.93
C ARG A 276 10.36 -5.20 12.44
N LEU A 277 9.87 -5.14 11.21
CA LEU A 277 9.16 -6.20 10.48
C LEU A 277 10.06 -6.76 9.36
N GLY A 278 11.03 -7.59 9.75
CA GLY A 278 12.03 -8.13 8.82
C GLY A 278 12.91 -7.04 8.20
N THR A 279 13.13 -7.12 6.89
CA THR A 279 13.82 -6.11 6.06
C THR A 279 12.84 -5.26 5.24
N ASP A 280 11.53 -5.37 5.51
CA ASP A 280 10.47 -4.92 4.61
C ASP A 280 9.53 -3.90 5.22
N GLY A 281 9.59 -3.72 6.54
CA GLY A 281 8.76 -2.74 7.22
C GLY A 281 9.17 -2.50 8.66
N ALA A 282 8.48 -1.55 9.28
CA ALA A 282 8.57 -1.23 10.69
C ALA A 282 7.24 -0.64 11.19
N ILE A 283 6.91 -0.82 12.46
CA ILE A 283 5.83 -0.09 13.13
C ILE A 283 6.44 0.87 14.13
N TYR A 284 6.15 2.14 13.97
CA TYR A 284 6.54 3.18 14.92
C TYR A 284 5.36 3.53 15.81
N TYR A 285 5.42 3.07 17.05
CA TYR A 285 4.45 3.31 18.11
C TYR A 285 4.93 4.47 18.99
N ARG A 286 4.02 5.40 19.28
CA ARG A 286 4.29 6.55 20.14
C ARG A 286 3.20 6.72 21.18
N ASN A 287 3.62 7.02 22.41
CA ASN A 287 2.74 7.38 23.52
C ASN A 287 3.21 8.72 24.10
N GLN A 288 2.59 9.82 23.65
CA GLN A 288 2.91 11.17 24.14
C GLN A 288 1.79 11.62 25.06
N ASP A 289 2.05 11.68 26.36
CA ASP A 289 1.08 12.10 27.39
C ASP A 289 -0.28 11.38 27.31
N GLY A 290 -0.26 10.07 27.03
CA GLY A 290 -1.46 9.24 26.88
C GLY A 290 -2.10 9.28 25.50
N LYS A 291 -1.63 10.13 24.58
CA LYS A 291 -2.04 10.11 23.18
C LYS A 291 -1.23 9.06 22.42
N ILE A 292 -1.89 7.94 22.12
CA ILE A 292 -1.30 6.83 21.38
C ILE A 292 -1.45 7.08 19.88
N THR A 293 -0.33 6.98 19.16
CA THR A 293 -0.31 6.94 17.69
C THR A 293 0.58 5.79 17.21
N ALA A 294 0.25 5.20 16.07
CA ALA A 294 1.06 4.14 15.47
C ALA A 294 1.10 4.32 13.96
N ASP A 295 2.28 4.27 13.37
CA ASP A 295 2.49 4.33 11.92
C ASP A 295 3.16 3.06 11.42
N LEU A 296 2.62 2.48 10.35
CA LEU A 296 3.23 1.37 9.62
C LEU A 296 4.04 1.92 8.44
N TYR A 297 5.31 1.52 8.40
CA TYR A 297 6.23 1.66 7.28
C TYR A 297 6.40 0.31 6.62
N TYR A 298 6.22 0.22 5.31
CA TYR A 298 6.22 -1.08 4.64
C TYR A 298 6.45 -0.96 3.14
N ASP A 299 6.99 -2.00 2.53
CA ASP A 299 7.03 -2.12 1.08
C ASP A 299 5.69 -2.65 0.54
N PRO A 300 4.94 -1.87 -0.26
CA PRO A 300 3.67 -2.30 -0.83
C PRO A 300 3.83 -3.40 -1.90
N LYS A 301 5.04 -3.65 -2.41
CA LYS A 301 5.32 -4.63 -3.47
C LYS A 301 5.55 -6.03 -2.94
N CYS A 302 5.78 -6.19 -1.64
CA CYS A 302 6.01 -7.49 -1.02
C CYS A 302 5.30 -7.60 0.34
N MET A 303 5.26 -8.81 0.88
CA MET A 303 4.81 -9.05 2.25
C MET A 303 6.01 -9.02 3.20
N GLU A 304 5.78 -9.22 4.49
CA GLU A 304 6.85 -9.42 5.47
C GLU A 304 7.86 -10.51 5.04
N ASP A 305 9.15 -10.21 5.18
CA ASP A 305 10.30 -10.96 4.65
C ASP A 305 10.24 -11.25 3.13
N GLY A 306 9.39 -10.55 2.39
CA GLY A 306 9.21 -10.76 0.95
C GLY A 306 10.41 -10.32 0.12
N TYR A 307 11.18 -9.32 0.55
CA TYR A 307 12.41 -8.94 -0.13
C TYR A 307 13.48 -10.02 0.06
N LYS A 308 13.63 -10.48 1.31
CA LYS A 308 14.52 -11.57 1.69
C LYS A 308 14.16 -12.88 0.98
N ASP A 309 12.89 -13.27 0.94
CA ASP A 309 12.42 -14.48 0.25
C ASP A 309 12.72 -14.47 -1.27
N ASN A 310 13.04 -13.30 -1.86
CA ASN A 310 13.39 -13.13 -3.27
C ASN A 310 14.90 -12.89 -3.50
N THR A 311 15.74 -13.09 -2.48
CA THR A 311 17.20 -13.00 -2.59
C THR A 311 17.81 -14.28 -2.03
N GLU A 312 18.71 -14.92 -2.79
CA GLU A 312 19.40 -16.12 -2.31
C GLU A 312 20.48 -15.77 -1.29
N GLY A 313 20.65 -16.64 -0.30
CA GLY A 313 21.49 -16.41 0.87
C GLY A 313 20.82 -15.51 1.90
N ASP A 314 21.49 -15.33 3.04
CA ASP A 314 21.07 -14.48 4.14
C ASP A 314 22.24 -13.62 4.63
N MET A 315 21.96 -12.68 5.52
CA MET A 315 22.97 -11.88 6.21
C MET A 315 22.64 -11.81 7.70
N GLN A 316 23.67 -11.60 8.51
CA GLN A 316 23.51 -11.22 9.91
C GLN A 316 23.77 -9.71 10.05
N GLY A 317 23.30 -9.09 11.14
CA GLY A 317 23.50 -7.65 11.37
C GLY A 317 22.40 -6.73 10.83
N TYR A 318 21.25 -7.22 10.34
CA TYR A 318 20.15 -6.37 9.87
C TYR A 318 19.72 -5.31 10.90
N GLY A 319 19.65 -5.69 12.17
CA GLY A 319 19.32 -4.75 13.25
C GLY A 319 20.38 -3.67 13.45
N ASN A 320 21.65 -3.99 13.19
CA ASN A 320 22.76 -3.04 13.31
C ASN A 320 22.73 -2.02 12.18
N ALA A 321 22.57 -2.48 10.94
CA ALA A 321 22.42 -1.60 9.78
C ALA A 321 21.22 -0.66 9.93
N PHE A 322 20.09 -1.22 10.38
CA PHE A 322 18.86 -0.46 10.64
C PHE A 322 19.08 0.62 11.70
N VAL A 323 19.63 0.26 12.86
CA VAL A 323 19.84 1.20 13.98
C VAL A 323 20.89 2.27 13.62
N SER A 324 21.91 1.93 12.84
CA SER A 324 22.95 2.89 12.44
C SER A 324 22.39 4.01 11.55
N ALA A 325 21.61 3.66 10.52
CA ALA A 325 20.92 4.65 9.68
C ALA A 325 19.90 5.48 10.47
N LEU A 326 19.19 4.85 11.41
CA LEU A 326 18.25 5.57 12.27
C LEU A 326 18.96 6.56 13.20
N ALA A 327 20.08 6.14 13.78
CA ALA A 327 20.88 6.98 14.69
C ALA A 327 21.47 8.20 13.98
N GLU A 328 21.91 8.06 12.73
CA GLU A 328 22.34 9.17 11.87
C GLU A 328 21.26 10.25 11.75
N GLU A 329 19.99 9.86 11.56
CA GLU A 329 18.90 10.82 11.47
C GLU A 329 18.61 11.46 12.84
N ILE A 330 18.46 10.64 13.89
CA ILE A 330 18.12 11.11 15.24
C ILE A 330 19.16 12.09 15.79
N ILE A 331 20.46 11.79 15.64
CA ILE A 331 21.51 12.66 16.18
C ILE A 331 21.51 14.02 15.50
N ASN A 332 21.05 14.10 14.26
CA ASN A 332 21.17 15.28 13.42
C ASN A 332 19.93 16.17 13.44
N GLU A 333 18.75 15.57 13.30
CA GLU A 333 17.48 16.27 13.13
C GLU A 333 16.52 16.02 14.33
N GLY A 334 16.97 15.29 15.35
CA GLY A 334 16.13 14.91 16.49
C GLY A 334 15.01 13.95 16.08
N PHE A 335 13.86 14.04 16.76
CA PHE A 335 12.71 13.18 16.45
C PHE A 335 11.76 13.79 15.40
N ASP A 336 11.99 15.03 14.95
CA ASP A 336 11.10 15.74 14.03
C ASP A 336 11.13 15.17 12.59
N CYS A 337 12.28 14.63 12.15
CA CYS A 337 12.47 14.02 10.82
C CYS A 337 12.62 12.49 10.85
N ILE A 338 12.13 11.85 11.91
CA ILE A 338 12.27 10.39 12.13
C ILE A 338 11.67 9.52 11.00
N GLU A 339 10.73 10.06 10.22
CA GLU A 339 10.12 9.38 9.07
C GLU A 339 11.17 8.96 8.03
N ASP A 340 12.02 9.89 7.61
CA ASP A 340 13.08 9.63 6.63
C ASP A 340 14.14 8.69 7.21
N GLY A 341 14.44 8.83 8.51
CA GLY A 341 15.33 7.93 9.25
C GLY A 341 14.84 6.48 9.24
N ILE A 342 13.56 6.23 9.46
CA ILE A 342 12.98 4.88 9.41
C ILE A 342 13.03 4.31 7.99
N ILE A 343 12.71 5.10 6.96
CA ILE A 343 12.78 4.66 5.56
C ILE A 343 14.23 4.29 5.19
N ASN A 344 15.19 5.16 5.51
CA ASN A 344 16.61 4.91 5.27
C ASN A 344 17.13 3.70 6.04
N ALA A 345 16.63 3.45 7.25
CA ALA A 345 16.96 2.28 8.05
C ALA A 345 16.49 0.97 7.40
N ILE A 346 15.26 0.93 6.84
CA ILE A 346 14.75 -0.22 6.08
C ILE A 346 15.62 -0.45 4.83
N ILE A 347 15.93 0.62 4.09
CA ILE A 347 16.74 0.54 2.86
C ILE A 347 18.15 0.04 3.15
N SER A 348 18.80 0.54 4.21
CA SER A 348 20.16 0.14 4.58
C SER A 348 20.22 -1.34 4.99
N ALA A 349 19.20 -1.84 5.68
CA ALA A 349 19.08 -3.26 5.99
C ALA A 349 18.91 -4.15 4.72
N ARG A 350 18.25 -3.64 3.67
CA ARG A 350 18.15 -4.32 2.36
C ARG A 350 19.47 -4.31 1.62
N LYS A 351 20.15 -3.16 1.58
CA LYS A 351 21.48 -3.02 0.98
C LYS A 351 22.47 -4.00 1.61
N LEU A 352 22.41 -4.22 2.92
CA LEU A 352 23.23 -5.24 3.58
C LEU A 352 23.03 -6.64 2.97
N LEU A 353 21.79 -7.03 2.68
CA LEU A 353 21.51 -8.28 1.98
C LEU A 353 22.04 -8.26 0.54
N ASP A 354 21.87 -7.16 -0.18
CA ASP A 354 22.29 -7.06 -1.58
C ASP A 354 23.81 -7.15 -1.75
N TYR A 355 24.57 -6.38 -0.95
CA TYR A 355 26.03 -6.35 -0.97
C TYR A 355 26.68 -7.59 -0.35
N GLY A 356 25.96 -8.30 0.53
CA GLY A 356 26.52 -9.46 1.24
C GLY A 356 27.75 -9.08 2.08
N PHE A 357 28.68 -10.02 2.24
CA PHE A 357 30.01 -9.77 2.79
C PHE A 357 31.02 -9.29 1.71
N GLY A 358 30.54 -8.55 0.71
CA GLY A 358 31.36 -8.06 -0.40
C GLY A 358 31.54 -9.06 -1.55
N LYS A 359 32.27 -8.62 -2.58
CA LYS A 359 32.53 -9.38 -3.81
C LYS A 359 33.39 -10.62 -3.53
N THR A 360 33.17 -11.70 -4.26
CA THR A 360 33.95 -12.94 -4.12
C THR A 360 35.33 -12.85 -4.76
N SER A 361 35.45 -12.06 -5.85
CA SER A 361 36.69 -11.88 -6.57
C SER A 361 36.73 -10.55 -7.31
N GLU A 362 37.95 -10.05 -7.53
CA GLU A 362 38.20 -8.88 -8.38
C GLU A 362 39.47 -9.13 -9.20
N ASN A 363 39.39 -8.92 -10.52
CA ASN A 363 40.49 -9.17 -11.47
C ASN A 363 41.10 -10.58 -11.36
N GLY A 364 40.29 -11.59 -11.01
CA GLY A 364 40.72 -12.98 -10.86
C GLY A 364 41.36 -13.32 -9.51
N THR A 365 41.42 -12.36 -8.57
CA THR A 365 41.90 -12.59 -7.19
C THR A 365 40.71 -12.80 -6.26
N LEU A 366 40.74 -13.86 -5.46
CA LEU A 366 39.72 -14.13 -4.43
C LEU A 366 39.83 -13.06 -3.33
N LEU A 367 38.70 -12.47 -2.94
CA LEU A 367 38.63 -11.49 -1.87
C LEU A 367 38.19 -12.14 -0.56
N GLU A 368 38.65 -11.60 0.56
CA GLU A 368 38.20 -12.03 1.89
C GLU A 368 36.84 -11.40 2.22
N PRO A 369 35.87 -12.14 2.78
CA PRO A 369 34.56 -11.60 3.11
C PRO A 369 34.64 -10.57 4.23
N ASP A 370 33.96 -9.44 4.05
CA ASP A 370 33.84 -8.38 5.06
C ASP A 370 32.48 -7.67 5.03
N TYR A 371 32.08 -7.09 6.15
CA TYR A 371 30.84 -6.33 6.21
C TYR A 371 30.94 -5.03 5.38
N PRO A 372 29.92 -4.69 4.57
CA PRO A 372 29.88 -3.48 3.76
C PRO A 372 29.46 -2.27 4.61
N CYS A 373 30.19 -2.00 5.71
CA CYS A 373 29.79 -1.05 6.74
C CYS A 373 29.65 0.38 6.22
N HIS A 374 30.31 0.76 5.12
CA HIS A 374 30.19 2.10 4.53
C HIS A 374 29.24 2.12 3.32
N GLU A 375 29.30 1.10 2.47
CA GLU A 375 28.62 1.03 1.17
C GLU A 375 27.10 0.99 1.32
N ILE A 376 26.60 0.39 2.40
CA ILE A 376 25.16 0.29 2.65
C ILE A 376 24.52 1.65 2.99
N PHE A 377 25.32 2.66 3.35
CA PHE A 377 24.84 4.02 3.68
C PHE A 377 25.14 5.06 2.59
N ASP A 378 25.88 4.73 1.52
CA ASP A 378 26.13 5.63 0.38
C ASP A 378 24.85 5.77 -0.48
N ASN A 379 23.93 6.63 -0.03
CA ASN A 379 22.63 6.91 -0.67
C ASN A 379 22.62 8.23 -1.46
N LYS A 380 23.73 9.00 -1.51
CA LYS A 380 23.67 10.46 -1.78
C LYS A 380 24.57 10.99 -2.92
N LYS A 381 25.15 10.14 -3.77
CA LYS A 381 25.97 10.62 -4.93
C LYS A 381 25.19 11.26 -6.09
N GLU A 382 23.85 11.17 -6.15
CA GLU A 382 23.08 11.76 -7.25
C GLU A 382 22.50 13.16 -7.00
N ASP A 383 22.38 13.63 -5.75
CA ASP A 383 21.58 14.82 -5.41
C ASP A 383 22.36 16.12 -5.13
N TYR A 384 23.70 16.13 -5.20
CA TYR A 384 24.52 17.35 -5.01
C TYR A 384 24.93 18.04 -6.32
N LYS A 385 24.01 18.14 -7.29
CA LYS A 385 24.07 19.22 -8.29
C LYS A 385 23.14 20.34 -7.85
N GLU A 386 23.74 21.42 -7.38
CA GLU A 386 23.10 22.67 -6.99
C GLU A 386 22.03 23.12 -8.00
N ASN A 387 20.75 23.00 -7.63
CA ASN A 387 19.70 23.83 -8.21
C ASN A 387 18.88 24.42 -7.06
N LYS A 388 19.06 25.71 -6.85
CA LYS A 388 18.55 26.49 -5.71
C LYS A 388 17.05 26.80 -5.77
N ASN A 389 16.30 26.33 -6.76
CA ASN A 389 14.87 26.60 -6.87
C ASN A 389 14.14 25.31 -7.22
N GLU A 390 13.10 25.01 -6.44
CA GLU A 390 12.27 23.79 -6.44
C GLU A 390 12.80 22.60 -5.62
N LYS A 391 12.37 22.54 -4.35
CA LYS A 391 12.40 21.32 -3.53
C LYS A 391 11.48 20.24 -4.13
N LYS A 392 11.97 19.49 -5.12
CA LYS A 392 11.43 18.18 -5.47
C LYS A 392 12.59 17.20 -5.57
N CYS A 393 12.81 16.50 -4.46
CA CYS A 393 13.71 15.37 -4.33
C CYS A 393 13.36 14.33 -5.42
N LYS A 394 14.30 14.11 -6.34
CA LYS A 394 14.21 13.10 -7.41
C LYS A 394 15.28 12.02 -7.16
N CYS A 395 15.30 11.48 -5.95
CA CYS A 395 15.91 10.17 -5.70
C CYS A 395 14.95 9.07 -6.20
N THR A 396 15.38 8.30 -7.18
CA THR A 396 14.56 7.31 -7.89
C THR A 396 14.33 5.99 -7.14
N ASP A 397 14.96 5.75 -5.98
CA ASP A 397 14.78 4.50 -5.21
C ASP A 397 14.18 4.64 -3.80
N ASN A 398 14.18 5.84 -3.19
CA ASN A 398 13.58 6.08 -1.86
C ASN A 398 12.04 6.01 -1.83
N LYS A 399 11.36 5.85 -2.96
CA LYS A 399 9.88 5.80 -3.05
C LYS A 399 9.28 4.41 -2.90
N SER A 400 10.08 3.40 -2.54
CA SER A 400 9.57 2.02 -2.40
C SER A 400 8.86 1.77 -1.08
N ILE A 401 9.18 2.49 0.00
CA ILE A 401 8.56 2.28 1.32
C ILE A 401 7.38 3.24 1.49
N ALA A 402 6.20 2.70 1.74
CA ALA A 402 4.98 3.45 2.02
C ALA A 402 4.79 3.64 3.53
N ARG A 403 4.11 4.72 3.90
CA ARG A 403 3.68 5.02 5.28
C ARG A 403 2.16 5.08 5.37
N ILE A 404 1.61 4.57 6.47
CA ILE A 404 0.22 4.74 6.82
C ILE A 404 0.00 4.75 8.34
N SER A 405 -0.86 5.64 8.82
CA SER A 405 -1.27 5.63 10.23
C SER A 405 -2.25 4.49 10.49
N ILE A 406 -1.99 3.73 11.55
CA ILE A 406 -2.80 2.61 12.00
C ILE A 406 -3.85 3.17 12.97
N PRO A 407 -5.15 2.86 12.80
CA PRO A 407 -6.16 3.22 13.80
C PRO A 407 -5.81 2.59 15.16
N THR A 408 -5.88 3.36 16.25
CA THR A 408 -5.49 2.88 17.59
C THR A 408 -6.68 2.35 18.39
N ASP A 409 -7.90 2.57 17.91
CA ASP A 409 -9.19 2.16 18.49
C ASP A 409 -9.77 0.87 17.85
N ILE A 410 -8.91 0.09 17.18
CA ILE A 410 -9.27 -1.16 16.48
C ILE A 410 -9.94 -2.14 17.46
N LYS A 411 -11.21 -2.45 17.18
CA LYS A 411 -11.95 -3.51 17.90
C LYS A 411 -11.49 -4.87 17.39
N LYS A 412 -11.64 -5.91 18.22
CA LYS A 412 -11.22 -7.29 17.88
C LYS A 412 -11.81 -7.81 16.55
N ASP A 413 -12.97 -7.29 16.14
CA ASP A 413 -13.68 -7.64 14.91
C ASP A 413 -13.69 -6.52 13.85
N SER A 414 -12.92 -5.45 14.01
CA SER A 414 -12.82 -4.43 12.96
C SER A 414 -12.00 -4.95 11.78
N TYR A 415 -12.47 -4.70 10.56
CA TYR A 415 -11.79 -5.07 9.32
C TYR A 415 -11.22 -3.83 8.64
N TRP A 416 -10.10 -3.33 9.15
CA TRP A 416 -9.42 -2.17 8.58
C TRP A 416 -8.72 -2.55 7.28
N THR A 417 -8.70 -1.68 6.27
CA THR A 417 -7.87 -1.93 5.08
C THR A 417 -7.14 -0.66 4.73
N ILE A 418 -5.89 -0.80 4.29
CA ILE A 418 -5.11 0.33 3.78
C ILE A 418 -5.87 1.00 2.63
N LEU A 419 -6.52 0.20 1.79
CA LEU A 419 -7.26 0.69 0.64
C LEU A 419 -8.49 1.54 1.04
N LYS A 420 -9.28 1.16 2.06
CA LYS A 420 -10.40 1.98 2.57
C LYS A 420 -9.95 3.23 3.31
N SER A 421 -8.75 3.23 3.90
CA SER A 421 -8.20 4.43 4.52
C SER A 421 -7.79 5.51 3.49
N LYS A 422 -7.75 5.15 2.21
CA LYS A 422 -7.62 6.08 1.09
C LYS A 422 -9.05 6.42 0.59
N ASN A 423 -9.37 7.71 0.45
CA ASN A 423 -10.68 8.22 0.00
C ASN A 423 -11.25 7.44 -1.21
N LYS A 424 -12.55 7.07 -1.26
CA LYS A 424 -13.14 6.23 -2.33
C LYS A 424 -13.12 6.87 -3.74
N LEU A 425 -12.99 8.18 -3.89
CA LEU A 425 -12.74 8.91 -5.15
C LEU A 425 -11.42 8.51 -5.77
N LYS A 426 -10.43 8.25 -4.90
CA LYS A 426 -9.18 7.67 -5.35
C LYS A 426 -9.44 6.26 -5.85
N LEU A 427 -10.41 5.49 -5.36
CA LEU A 427 -10.64 4.12 -5.83
C LEU A 427 -11.16 4.04 -7.26
N GLU A 428 -12.09 4.90 -7.69
CA GLU A 428 -12.51 4.92 -9.10
C GLU A 428 -11.37 5.37 -10.01
N ASP A 429 -10.66 6.45 -9.65
CA ASP A 429 -9.50 6.94 -10.40
C ASP A 429 -8.35 5.91 -10.42
N ILE A 430 -8.09 5.22 -9.31
CA ILE A 430 -7.12 4.11 -9.20
C ILE A 430 -7.57 2.95 -10.08
N ALA A 431 -8.85 2.56 -10.04
CA ALA A 431 -9.40 1.48 -10.86
C ALA A 431 -9.27 1.80 -12.36
N GLN A 432 -9.64 3.01 -12.78
CA GLN A 432 -9.49 3.44 -14.17
C GLN A 432 -8.02 3.51 -14.60
N SER A 433 -7.16 4.07 -13.75
CA SER A 433 -5.71 4.12 -13.97
C SER A 433 -5.11 2.72 -14.07
N PHE A 434 -5.54 1.81 -13.21
CA PHE A 434 -5.13 0.42 -13.22
C PHE A 434 -5.51 -0.28 -14.54
N VAL A 435 -6.75 -0.11 -15.04
CA VAL A 435 -7.14 -0.73 -16.32
C VAL A 435 -6.32 -0.15 -17.47
N LYS A 436 -5.98 1.15 -17.43
CA LYS A 436 -5.22 1.81 -18.50
C LYS A 436 -3.73 1.46 -18.48
N TYR A 437 -3.10 1.44 -17.31
CA TYR A 437 -1.64 1.36 -17.19
C TYR A 437 -1.15 0.06 -16.51
N GLY A 438 -2.07 -0.81 -16.07
CA GLY A 438 -1.76 -2.03 -15.34
C GLY A 438 -1.25 -1.75 -13.92
N PHE A 439 -0.55 -2.74 -13.34
CA PHE A 439 0.06 -2.62 -12.01
C PHE A 439 1.20 -1.60 -11.95
N ASP A 440 1.73 -1.14 -13.08
CA ASP A 440 2.81 -0.16 -13.09
C ASP A 440 2.32 1.22 -12.64
N SER A 441 1.04 1.57 -12.86
CA SER A 441 0.46 2.77 -12.24
C SER A 441 0.38 2.68 -10.72
N LEU A 442 0.30 1.48 -10.14
CA LEU A 442 0.42 1.29 -8.69
C LEU A 442 1.88 1.36 -8.21
N LYS A 443 2.86 1.16 -9.09
CA LYS A 443 4.29 1.30 -8.78
C LYS A 443 4.76 2.76 -8.78
N GLU A 444 4.24 3.58 -9.70
CA GLU A 444 4.63 5.00 -9.85
C GLU A 444 3.82 5.95 -8.97
N SER A 445 2.71 5.48 -8.40
CA SER A 445 1.81 6.31 -7.61
C SER A 445 2.12 6.29 -6.11
N ASN A 446 2.07 7.47 -5.50
CA ASN A 446 2.12 7.72 -4.06
C ASN A 446 0.98 7.03 -3.24
N PHE A 447 0.27 6.03 -3.77
CA PHE A 447 -0.88 5.46 -3.08
C PHE A 447 -0.49 4.50 -1.97
N GLY A 448 0.66 3.80 -2.09
CA GLY A 448 1.13 2.84 -1.09
C GLY A 448 0.06 1.77 -0.82
N ILE A 449 -0.30 1.00 -1.83
CA ILE A 449 -1.34 -0.04 -1.72
C ILE A 449 -0.65 -1.40 -1.75
N PRO A 450 -0.82 -2.25 -0.73
CA PRO A 450 -0.29 -3.61 -0.74
C PRO A 450 -0.76 -4.41 -1.95
N VAL A 451 0.18 -5.07 -2.64
CA VAL A 451 -0.11 -5.97 -3.76
C VAL A 451 0.32 -7.38 -3.39
N GLY A 452 -0.64 -8.30 -3.27
CA GLY A 452 -0.37 -9.73 -3.20
C GLY A 452 0.05 -10.25 -4.56
N LYS A 453 1.33 -10.63 -4.74
CA LYS A 453 1.89 -11.16 -5.99
C LYS A 453 2.26 -12.63 -5.83
N PHE A 454 1.62 -13.47 -6.63
CA PHE A 454 1.84 -14.92 -6.68
C PHE A 454 2.10 -15.33 -8.14
N LYS A 455 3.36 -15.22 -8.57
CA LYS A 455 3.74 -15.37 -9.98
C LYS A 455 2.93 -14.43 -10.89
N GLY A 456 2.01 -14.96 -11.69
CA GLY A 456 1.12 -14.19 -12.58
C GLY A 456 -0.15 -13.69 -11.90
N LEU A 457 -0.56 -14.28 -10.76
CA LEU A 457 -1.70 -13.80 -9.99
C LEU A 457 -1.30 -12.56 -9.18
N ARG A 458 -2.11 -11.50 -9.28
CA ARG A 458 -1.96 -10.30 -8.48
C ARG A 458 -3.32 -9.85 -7.95
N THR A 459 -3.38 -9.44 -6.69
CA THR A 459 -4.59 -8.90 -6.04
C THR A 459 -4.20 -7.81 -5.05
N VAL A 460 -5.16 -6.92 -4.76
CA VAL A 460 -5.03 -5.83 -3.77
C VAL A 460 -6.13 -5.90 -2.70
N ASP A 461 -7.02 -6.90 -2.81
CA ASP A 461 -8.03 -7.16 -1.79
C ASP A 461 -7.38 -7.89 -0.62
N ARG A 462 -7.40 -7.27 0.56
CA ARG A 462 -6.81 -7.83 1.78
C ARG A 462 -7.27 -9.27 2.06
N SER A 463 -8.55 -9.59 1.83
CA SER A 463 -9.11 -10.92 2.14
C SER A 463 -8.54 -11.99 1.22
N GLU A 464 -8.36 -11.65 -0.06
CA GLU A 464 -7.74 -12.54 -1.03
C GLU A 464 -6.24 -12.68 -0.77
N ILE A 465 -5.54 -11.58 -0.45
CA ILE A 465 -4.11 -11.62 -0.08
C ILE A 465 -3.90 -12.59 1.07
N GLU A 466 -4.64 -12.44 2.16
CA GLU A 466 -4.52 -13.30 3.35
C GLU A 466 -4.87 -14.76 3.04
N SER A 467 -5.95 -14.99 2.30
CA SER A 467 -6.39 -16.34 1.93
C SER A 467 -5.34 -17.05 1.07
N TYR A 468 -4.87 -16.39 0.00
CA TYR A 468 -3.87 -16.96 -0.89
C TYR A 468 -2.52 -17.15 -0.19
N GLN A 469 -2.11 -16.21 0.66
CA GLN A 469 -0.86 -16.31 1.40
C GLN A 469 -0.91 -17.42 2.46
N SER A 470 -2.04 -17.61 3.14
CA SER A 470 -2.26 -18.74 4.06
C SER A 470 -2.07 -20.08 3.36
N ILE A 471 -2.69 -20.25 2.18
CA ILE A 471 -2.51 -21.45 1.35
C ILE A 471 -1.06 -21.61 0.87
N ARG A 472 -0.41 -20.54 0.45
CA ARG A 472 1.01 -20.58 0.04
C ARG A 472 1.90 -21.06 1.18
N ASN A 473 1.67 -20.57 2.40
CA ASN A 473 2.41 -20.98 3.59
C ASN A 473 2.21 -22.48 3.87
N LEU A 474 0.96 -22.98 3.80
CA LEU A 474 0.65 -24.40 3.94
C LEU A 474 1.34 -25.27 2.87
N MET A 475 1.31 -24.82 1.60
CA MET A 475 1.97 -25.52 0.50
C MET A 475 3.50 -25.55 0.68
N LYS A 476 4.13 -24.42 1.02
CA LYS A 476 5.58 -24.34 1.28
C LYS A 476 6.00 -25.33 2.36
N GLU A 477 5.30 -25.31 3.49
CA GLU A 477 5.56 -26.21 4.62
C GLU A 477 5.37 -27.69 4.25
N TYR A 478 4.32 -28.01 3.49
CA TYR A 478 4.07 -29.38 3.02
C TYR A 478 5.13 -29.87 2.02
N ILE A 479 5.57 -29.00 1.12
CA ILE A 479 6.61 -29.32 0.12
C ILE A 479 7.96 -29.57 0.81
N ALA A 480 8.28 -28.82 1.86
CA ALA A 480 9.52 -29.00 2.62
C ALA A 480 9.58 -30.34 3.39
N LYS A 481 8.43 -30.92 3.77
CA LYS A 481 8.38 -32.22 4.48
C LYS A 481 8.79 -33.37 3.58
N GLU A 482 9.79 -34.16 3.96
CA GLU A 482 10.25 -35.31 3.16
C GLU A 482 9.17 -36.38 2.97
N ASN A 483 8.57 -36.87 4.07
CA ASN A 483 7.65 -38.00 4.08
C ASN A 483 6.33 -37.68 4.81
N PRO A 484 5.42 -36.88 4.22
CA PRO A 484 4.12 -36.61 4.81
C PRO A 484 3.23 -37.87 4.79
N LYS A 485 2.50 -38.09 5.89
CA LYS A 485 1.59 -39.25 6.04
C LYS A 485 0.26 -39.09 5.30
N THR A 486 -0.15 -37.86 5.02
CA THR A 486 -1.43 -37.53 4.37
C THR A 486 -1.19 -36.53 3.25
N PRO A 487 -2.01 -36.52 2.18
CA PRO A 487 -1.97 -35.45 1.21
C PRO A 487 -2.33 -34.10 1.85
N LEU A 488 -1.89 -33.00 1.22
CA LEU A 488 -2.37 -31.67 1.58
C LEU A 488 -3.72 -31.42 0.90
N CYS A 489 -4.81 -31.47 1.66
CA CYS A 489 -6.16 -31.27 1.13
C CYS A 489 -6.65 -29.84 1.36
N MET A 490 -7.06 -29.16 0.29
CA MET A 490 -7.57 -27.79 0.34
C MET A 490 -8.81 -27.64 -0.54
N ALA A 491 -9.69 -26.70 -0.21
CA ALA A 491 -10.89 -26.42 -0.97
C ALA A 491 -10.88 -25.01 -1.57
N VAL A 492 -11.50 -24.84 -2.75
CA VAL A 492 -11.60 -23.56 -3.43
C VAL A 492 -13.06 -23.33 -3.80
N PHE A 493 -13.61 -22.21 -3.35
CA PHE A 493 -14.97 -21.81 -3.60
C PHE A 493 -15.00 -20.47 -4.35
N GLY A 494 -16.08 -20.25 -5.07
CA GLY A 494 -16.30 -19.00 -5.79
C GLY A 494 -17.21 -19.20 -7.00
N PRO A 495 -17.78 -18.11 -7.55
CA PRO A 495 -18.67 -18.18 -8.71
C PRO A 495 -18.04 -18.90 -9.92
N PRO A 496 -18.85 -19.47 -10.83
CA PRO A 496 -18.33 -20.01 -12.08
C PRO A 496 -17.49 -18.97 -12.83
N GLY A 497 -16.30 -19.38 -13.30
CA GLY A 497 -15.38 -18.48 -14.01
C GLY A 497 -14.59 -17.51 -13.13
N SER A 498 -14.70 -17.56 -11.80
CA SER A 498 -13.94 -16.67 -10.91
C SER A 498 -12.42 -16.90 -10.88
N GLY A 499 -11.92 -17.94 -11.55
CA GLY A 499 -10.48 -18.23 -11.61
C GLY A 499 -9.98 -19.24 -10.57
N LYS A 500 -10.84 -20.10 -9.99
CA LYS A 500 -10.49 -21.16 -9.01
C LYS A 500 -9.21 -21.93 -9.37
N SER A 501 -9.18 -22.52 -10.56
CA SER A 501 -8.04 -23.31 -11.05
C SER A 501 -6.83 -22.47 -11.43
N PHE A 502 -7.02 -21.19 -11.76
CA PHE A 502 -5.94 -20.26 -12.06
C PHE A 502 -5.21 -19.85 -10.77
N GLY A 503 -5.94 -19.38 -9.75
CA GLY A 503 -5.36 -18.85 -8.52
C GLY A 503 -4.46 -19.85 -7.81
N VAL A 504 -4.95 -21.07 -7.57
CA VAL A 504 -4.17 -22.11 -6.89
C VAL A 504 -2.98 -22.61 -7.73
N ASN A 505 -3.11 -22.64 -9.05
CA ASN A 505 -1.98 -22.99 -9.93
C ASN A 505 -0.89 -21.92 -9.89
N GLN A 506 -1.25 -20.63 -9.89
CA GLN A 506 -0.30 -19.53 -9.75
C GLN A 506 0.41 -19.58 -8.39
N LEU A 507 -0.30 -19.92 -7.31
CA LEU A 507 0.30 -20.13 -6.00
C LEU A 507 1.33 -21.26 -6.00
N ALA A 508 0.97 -22.44 -6.51
CA ALA A 508 1.88 -23.58 -6.57
C ALA A 508 3.14 -23.25 -7.39
N GLN A 509 2.98 -22.56 -8.52
CA GLN A 509 4.09 -22.13 -9.35
C GLN A 509 4.93 -20.99 -8.74
N SER A 510 4.45 -20.33 -7.69
CA SER A 510 5.18 -19.27 -6.97
C SER A 510 6.14 -19.82 -5.90
N ILE A 511 6.20 -21.14 -5.73
CA ILE A 511 7.08 -21.83 -4.80
C ILE A 511 8.30 -22.34 -5.61
N PRO A 512 9.51 -21.80 -5.37
CA PRO A 512 10.72 -22.23 -6.08
C PRO A 512 11.03 -23.72 -5.87
N ASP A 513 11.73 -24.32 -6.85
CA ASP A 513 12.34 -25.66 -6.79
C ASP A 513 11.40 -26.86 -6.53
N ALA A 514 10.10 -26.62 -6.43
CA ALA A 514 9.12 -27.66 -6.26
C ALA A 514 8.82 -28.33 -7.62
N LYS A 515 9.06 -29.65 -7.74
CA LYS A 515 8.68 -30.47 -8.90
C LYS A 515 7.16 -30.71 -8.95
N ILE A 516 6.37 -29.64 -8.94
CA ILE A 516 4.90 -29.72 -8.91
C ILE A 516 4.38 -29.96 -10.33
N LYS A 517 3.50 -30.94 -10.48
CA LYS A 517 2.83 -31.23 -11.74
C LYS A 517 1.32 -31.14 -11.57
N LYS A 518 0.67 -30.28 -12.36
CA LYS A 518 -0.78 -30.10 -12.34
C LYS A 518 -1.47 -31.27 -13.06
N ILE A 519 -2.51 -31.81 -12.42
CA ILE A 519 -3.45 -32.78 -13.02
C ILE A 519 -4.88 -32.39 -12.62
N GLY A 520 -5.83 -32.49 -13.54
CA GLY A 520 -7.21 -32.05 -13.32
C GLY A 520 -8.22 -33.11 -13.73
N PHE A 521 -9.26 -33.24 -12.91
CA PHE A 521 -10.39 -34.15 -13.11
C PHE A 521 -11.69 -33.38 -12.87
N ASN A 522 -12.61 -33.45 -13.81
CA ASN A 522 -13.97 -32.95 -13.61
C ASN A 522 -14.83 -34.10 -13.04
N VAL A 523 -15.22 -33.99 -11.77
CA VAL A 523 -15.94 -35.02 -11.03
C VAL A 523 -17.38 -35.19 -11.53
N ALA A 524 -18.00 -34.14 -12.09
CA ALA A 524 -19.34 -34.26 -12.68
C ALA A 524 -19.36 -35.14 -13.94
N GLN A 525 -18.21 -35.38 -14.58
CA GLN A 525 -18.09 -36.30 -15.71
C GLN A 525 -17.89 -37.77 -15.28
N PHE A 526 -17.63 -38.02 -14.00
CA PHE A 526 -17.46 -39.38 -13.49
C PHE A 526 -18.80 -40.10 -13.44
N LYS A 527 -18.82 -41.33 -13.95
CA LYS A 527 -20.03 -42.17 -14.02
C LYS A 527 -20.01 -43.25 -12.93
N SER A 528 -18.84 -43.64 -12.45
CA SER A 528 -18.67 -44.73 -11.49
C SER A 528 -17.46 -44.52 -10.56
N GLN A 529 -17.42 -45.26 -9.45
CA GLN A 529 -16.26 -45.23 -8.54
C GLN A 529 -14.94 -45.61 -9.24
N GLN A 530 -15.00 -46.38 -10.32
CA GLN A 530 -13.82 -46.74 -11.11
C GLN A 530 -13.14 -45.52 -11.73
N ASP A 531 -13.89 -44.50 -12.14
CA ASP A 531 -13.32 -43.29 -12.74
C ASP A 531 -12.43 -42.53 -11.73
N LEU A 532 -12.84 -42.51 -10.46
CA LEU A 532 -12.04 -41.95 -9.37
C LEU A 532 -10.81 -42.81 -9.08
N ILE A 533 -10.94 -44.13 -9.10
CA ILE A 533 -9.81 -45.06 -8.91
C ILE A 533 -8.77 -44.86 -10.03
N ASP A 534 -9.21 -44.75 -11.29
CA ASP A 534 -8.34 -44.50 -12.44
C ASP A 534 -7.65 -43.13 -12.35
N ALA A 535 -8.36 -42.11 -11.84
CA ALA A 535 -7.79 -40.81 -11.53
C ALA A 535 -6.67 -40.92 -10.48
N LEU A 536 -6.90 -41.64 -9.39
CA LEU A 536 -5.91 -41.84 -8.32
C LEU A 536 -4.70 -42.67 -8.77
N HIS A 537 -4.88 -43.64 -9.68
CA HIS A 537 -3.75 -44.33 -10.33
C HIS A 537 -2.87 -43.35 -11.11
N LYS A 538 -3.45 -42.43 -11.89
CA LYS A 538 -2.67 -41.40 -12.62
C LYS A 538 -1.90 -40.47 -11.67
N VAL A 539 -2.49 -40.12 -10.52
CA VAL A 539 -1.81 -39.33 -9.48
C VAL A 539 -0.60 -40.09 -8.95
N ARG A 540 -0.78 -41.36 -8.60
CA ARG A 540 0.29 -42.23 -8.10
C ARG A 540 1.43 -42.36 -9.11
N ASP A 541 1.15 -42.49 -10.40
CA ASP A 541 2.17 -42.59 -11.44
C ASP A 541 3.08 -41.35 -11.50
N ASP A 542 2.54 -40.16 -11.24
CA ASP A 542 3.34 -38.93 -11.19
C ASP A 542 4.18 -38.83 -9.91
N VAL A 543 3.67 -39.33 -8.78
CA VAL A 543 4.46 -39.47 -7.54
C VAL A 543 5.64 -40.42 -7.76
N LEU A 544 5.41 -41.57 -8.39
CA LEU A 544 6.47 -42.56 -8.69
C LEU A 544 7.55 -42.01 -9.62
N LYS A 545 7.24 -41.01 -10.45
CA LYS A 545 8.20 -40.29 -11.29
C LYS A 545 8.97 -39.19 -10.55
N GLY A 546 8.70 -38.97 -9.26
CA GLY A 546 9.35 -37.97 -8.43
C GLY A 546 8.74 -36.56 -8.52
N TYR A 547 7.52 -36.43 -9.05
CA TYR A 547 6.76 -35.18 -9.00
C TYR A 547 5.87 -35.12 -7.76
N ILE A 548 5.47 -33.91 -7.38
CA ILE A 548 4.39 -33.67 -6.41
C ILE A 548 3.14 -33.31 -7.22
N PRO A 549 2.15 -34.21 -7.36
CA PRO A 549 0.95 -33.90 -8.11
C PRO A 549 0.11 -32.84 -7.39
N LEU A 550 -0.28 -31.79 -8.12
CA LEU A 550 -1.31 -30.84 -7.73
C LEU A 550 -2.61 -31.25 -8.44
N VAL A 551 -3.45 -31.97 -7.70
CA VAL A 551 -4.64 -32.65 -8.21
C VAL A 551 -5.87 -31.77 -8.01
N PHE A 552 -6.49 -31.35 -9.11
CA PHE A 552 -7.77 -30.63 -9.09
C PHE A 552 -8.92 -31.61 -9.27
N PHE A 553 -9.79 -31.68 -8.28
CA PHE A 553 -11.12 -32.28 -8.38
C PHE A 553 -12.13 -31.14 -8.58
N ASP A 554 -12.42 -30.81 -9.83
CA ASP A 554 -13.38 -29.77 -10.21
C ASP A 554 -14.81 -30.31 -10.14
N GLU A 555 -15.76 -29.48 -9.72
CA GLU A 555 -17.15 -29.86 -9.45
C GLU A 555 -17.25 -31.07 -8.48
N PHE A 556 -16.38 -31.10 -7.45
CA PHE A 556 -16.34 -32.20 -6.47
C PHE A 556 -17.64 -32.36 -5.66
N ASP A 557 -18.44 -31.30 -5.62
CA ASP A 557 -19.75 -31.21 -4.99
C ASP A 557 -20.89 -31.67 -5.92
N ALA A 558 -20.57 -32.30 -7.06
CA ALA A 558 -21.53 -32.91 -7.97
C ALA A 558 -22.34 -34.06 -7.33
N LYS A 559 -23.46 -34.39 -7.97
CA LYS A 559 -24.31 -35.53 -7.60
C LYS A 559 -23.65 -36.87 -7.97
N PHE A 560 -23.92 -37.91 -7.20
CA PHE A 560 -23.58 -39.29 -7.54
C PHE A 560 -24.79 -40.19 -7.29
N GLY A 561 -25.34 -40.76 -8.37
CA GLY A 561 -26.69 -41.34 -8.34
C GLY A 561 -27.72 -40.28 -7.94
N ASP A 562 -28.62 -40.62 -7.03
CA ASP A 562 -29.66 -39.71 -6.53
C ASP A 562 -29.21 -38.82 -5.36
N ASN A 563 -27.95 -38.96 -4.91
CA ASN A 563 -27.45 -38.24 -3.73
C ASN A 563 -26.67 -36.98 -4.12
N GLU A 564 -27.08 -35.84 -3.59
CA GLU A 564 -26.28 -34.61 -3.56
C GLU A 564 -25.03 -34.82 -2.70
N LEU A 565 -23.89 -34.32 -3.18
CA LEU A 565 -22.58 -34.52 -2.55
C LEU A 565 -22.18 -36.00 -2.40
N GLY A 566 -22.75 -36.88 -3.24
CA GLY A 566 -22.56 -38.33 -3.11
C GLY A 566 -21.12 -38.82 -3.29
N TRP A 567 -20.24 -37.99 -3.85
CA TRP A 567 -18.81 -38.27 -4.03
C TRP A 567 -17.97 -38.13 -2.75
N LEU A 568 -18.40 -37.32 -1.78
CA LEU A 568 -17.55 -36.94 -0.63
C LEU A 568 -17.02 -38.15 0.16
N LYS A 569 -17.86 -39.17 0.36
CA LYS A 569 -17.49 -40.38 1.10
C LYS A 569 -16.32 -41.14 0.47
N TYR A 570 -16.15 -41.09 -0.85
CA TYR A 570 -15.09 -41.82 -1.56
C TYR A 570 -13.74 -41.10 -1.50
N PHE A 571 -13.72 -39.81 -1.19
CA PHE A 571 -12.49 -39.04 -0.98
C PHE A 571 -11.89 -39.23 0.43
N LEU A 572 -12.67 -39.72 1.41
CA LEU A 572 -12.25 -39.75 2.82
C LEU A 572 -10.97 -40.58 3.05
N ALA A 573 -10.89 -41.78 2.48
CA ALA A 573 -9.71 -42.65 2.60
C ALA A 573 -8.49 -42.06 1.87
N PRO A 574 -8.59 -41.60 0.59
CA PRO A 574 -7.50 -40.89 -0.07
C PRO A 574 -6.98 -39.68 0.71
N MET A 575 -7.87 -38.90 1.34
CA MET A 575 -7.49 -37.70 2.12
C MET A 575 -6.84 -38.04 3.47
N GLN A 576 -7.30 -39.09 4.15
CA GLN A 576 -6.89 -39.42 5.52
C GLN A 576 -5.72 -40.38 5.57
N ASP A 577 -5.76 -41.42 4.75
CA ASP A 577 -4.84 -42.55 4.82
C ASP A 577 -3.80 -42.50 3.68
N CYS A 578 -3.93 -41.56 2.75
CA CYS A 578 -3.09 -41.45 1.55
C CYS A 578 -3.13 -42.74 0.69
N GLU A 579 -4.25 -43.46 0.75
CA GLU A 579 -4.43 -44.76 0.10
C GLU A 579 -5.82 -44.86 -0.54
N PHE A 580 -5.96 -45.78 -1.50
CA PHE A 580 -7.24 -46.13 -2.10
C PHE A 580 -7.33 -47.63 -2.41
N LYS A 581 -8.55 -48.17 -2.38
CA LYS A 581 -8.83 -49.58 -2.69
C LYS A 581 -9.12 -49.74 -4.19
N SER A 582 -8.41 -50.66 -4.86
CA SER A 582 -8.69 -51.10 -6.23
C SER A 582 -8.75 -52.63 -6.24
N GLY A 583 -9.92 -53.20 -6.58
CA GLY A 583 -10.18 -54.62 -6.37
C GLY A 583 -10.05 -54.98 -4.88
N GLU A 584 -9.24 -56.00 -4.54
CA GLU A 584 -8.95 -56.39 -3.15
C GLU A 584 -7.66 -55.77 -2.58
N SER A 585 -6.94 -54.97 -3.36
CA SER A 585 -5.66 -54.39 -2.95
C SER A 585 -5.81 -52.94 -2.50
N MET A 586 -5.04 -52.58 -1.46
CA MET A 586 -4.82 -51.19 -1.07
C MET A 586 -3.60 -50.64 -1.80
N HIS A 587 -3.72 -49.43 -2.35
CA HIS A 587 -2.66 -48.75 -3.09
C HIS A 587 -2.31 -47.42 -2.42
N PRO A 588 -1.02 -47.15 -2.13
CA PRO A 588 -0.57 -45.85 -1.66
C PRO A 588 -0.56 -44.84 -2.82
N ILE A 589 -0.94 -43.60 -2.51
CA ILE A 589 -0.92 -42.46 -3.44
C ILE A 589 0.45 -41.77 -3.36
N GLY A 590 0.90 -41.49 -2.14
CA GLY A 590 2.14 -40.78 -1.83
C GLY A 590 1.99 -39.25 -1.88
N LYS A 591 3.13 -38.55 -1.76
CA LYS A 591 3.19 -37.09 -1.54
C LYS A 591 2.49 -36.32 -2.66
N SER A 592 1.30 -35.80 -2.35
CA SER A 592 0.42 -35.12 -3.29
C SER A 592 -0.37 -33.98 -2.62
N ILE A 593 -0.93 -33.07 -3.43
CA ILE A 593 -1.76 -31.95 -2.99
C ILE A 593 -3.11 -32.07 -3.68
N PHE A 594 -4.19 -32.16 -2.91
CA PHE A 594 -5.57 -32.26 -3.41
C PHE A 594 -6.28 -30.92 -3.28
N VAL A 595 -6.83 -30.44 -4.39
CA VAL A 595 -7.57 -29.19 -4.51
C VAL A 595 -9.00 -29.52 -4.93
N PHE A 596 -9.96 -29.28 -4.06
CA PHE A 596 -11.38 -29.51 -4.29
C PHE A 596 -12.06 -28.20 -4.69
N ALA A 597 -12.38 -28.05 -5.98
CA ALA A 597 -12.98 -26.82 -6.51
C ALA A 597 -14.50 -26.98 -6.63
N GLY A 598 -15.25 -26.23 -5.82
CA GLY A 598 -16.71 -26.35 -5.75
C GLY A 598 -17.42 -25.60 -6.88
N GLY A 599 -18.49 -26.20 -7.41
CA GLY A 599 -19.35 -25.62 -8.46
C GLY A 599 -20.67 -25.06 -7.92
N THR A 600 -21.17 -25.57 -6.79
CA THR A 600 -22.50 -25.25 -6.27
C THR A 600 -22.50 -24.21 -5.16
N SER A 601 -21.47 -24.22 -4.29
CA SER A 601 -21.33 -23.29 -3.18
C SER A 601 -20.35 -22.17 -3.52
N SER A 602 -20.73 -20.94 -3.24
CA SER A 602 -19.93 -19.74 -3.52
C SER A 602 -18.86 -19.46 -2.47
N SER A 603 -19.02 -20.00 -1.26
CA SER A 603 -18.05 -19.89 -0.16
C SER A 603 -17.95 -21.17 0.68
N TYR A 604 -16.87 -21.28 1.45
CA TYR A 604 -16.67 -22.36 2.41
C TYR A 604 -17.77 -22.41 3.48
N GLU A 605 -18.22 -21.25 3.98
CA GLU A 605 -19.26 -21.14 5.01
C GLU A 605 -20.62 -21.65 4.52
N GLU A 606 -20.92 -21.41 3.23
CA GLU A 606 -22.09 -21.94 2.56
C GLU A 606 -22.01 -23.48 2.42
N PHE A 607 -20.87 -23.98 1.95
CA PHE A 607 -20.63 -25.42 1.76
C PHE A 607 -20.69 -26.20 3.09
N SER A 608 -19.96 -25.73 4.10
CA SER A 608 -19.85 -26.34 5.44
C SER A 608 -21.13 -26.18 6.30
N ARG A 609 -22.13 -25.47 5.77
CA ARG A 609 -23.41 -25.16 6.43
C ARG A 609 -23.25 -24.31 7.69
N GLU A 610 -22.12 -23.62 7.90
CA GLU A 610 -21.91 -22.76 9.07
C GLU A 610 -22.90 -21.61 9.12
N THR A 611 -23.22 -20.98 7.98
CA THR A 611 -24.26 -19.94 7.93
C THR A 611 -25.62 -20.44 8.40
N LEU A 612 -25.96 -21.70 8.10
CA LEU A 612 -27.20 -22.34 8.53
C LEU A 612 -27.17 -22.67 10.03
N LYS A 613 -26.05 -23.19 10.55
CA LYS A 613 -25.88 -23.45 11.98
C LYS A 613 -26.01 -22.18 12.82
N THR A 614 -25.44 -21.06 12.36
CA THR A 614 -25.57 -19.76 13.04
C THR A 614 -27.02 -19.27 13.02
N LYS A 615 -27.72 -19.38 11.87
CA LYS A 615 -29.14 -19.03 11.79
C LYS A 615 -29.99 -19.87 12.74
N LEU A 616 -29.71 -21.16 12.84
CA LEU A 616 -30.46 -22.07 13.71
C LEU A 616 -30.38 -21.68 15.21
N LYS A 617 -29.27 -21.06 15.64
CA LYS A 617 -29.08 -20.56 17.02
C LYS A 617 -29.90 -19.31 17.34
N ASN A 618 -30.53 -18.65 16.35
CA ASN A 618 -31.36 -17.48 16.60
C ASN A 618 -32.69 -17.89 17.25
N GLU A 619 -32.94 -17.39 18.46
CA GLU A 619 -34.14 -17.71 19.23
C GLU A 619 -35.42 -17.28 18.52
N ASN A 620 -35.38 -16.18 17.77
CA ASN A 620 -36.52 -15.58 17.07
C ASN A 620 -36.91 -16.27 15.74
N LEU A 621 -36.20 -17.32 15.32
CA LEU A 621 -36.57 -18.05 14.09
C LEU A 621 -37.84 -18.90 14.29
N GLU A 622 -38.73 -18.87 13.30
CA GLU A 622 -39.95 -19.68 13.29
C GLU A 622 -39.65 -21.18 13.33
N LYS A 623 -40.54 -21.97 13.95
CA LYS A 623 -40.35 -23.41 14.17
C LYS A 623 -40.18 -24.19 12.85
N ASP A 624 -40.96 -23.85 11.83
CA ASP A 624 -40.92 -24.51 10.53
C ASP A 624 -39.63 -24.19 9.76
N GLU A 625 -39.11 -22.97 9.89
CA GLU A 625 -37.82 -22.60 9.33
C GLU A 625 -36.66 -23.32 10.04
N LYS A 626 -36.71 -23.42 11.38
CA LYS A 626 -35.71 -24.19 12.15
C LYS A 626 -35.68 -25.65 11.70
N GLU A 627 -36.83 -26.27 11.49
CA GLU A 627 -36.90 -27.67 11.05
C GLU A 627 -36.34 -27.85 9.62
N LYS A 628 -36.66 -26.93 8.69
CA LYS A 628 -36.08 -26.94 7.33
C LYS A 628 -34.56 -26.78 7.34
N ILE A 629 -34.03 -25.89 8.19
CA ILE A 629 -32.59 -25.67 8.34
C ILE A 629 -31.92 -26.92 8.92
N GLN A 630 -32.49 -27.50 9.98
CA GLN A 630 -31.97 -28.71 10.62
C GLN A 630 -31.88 -29.87 9.62
N ARG A 631 -32.94 -30.12 8.83
CA ARG A 631 -32.93 -31.16 7.80
C ARG A 631 -31.79 -30.99 6.78
N LYS A 632 -31.46 -29.75 6.38
CA LYS A 632 -30.33 -29.48 5.47
C LYS A 632 -28.97 -29.78 6.14
N ILE A 633 -28.83 -29.51 7.42
CA ILE A 633 -27.62 -29.81 8.20
C ILE A 633 -27.47 -31.33 8.38
N ASP A 634 -28.54 -32.02 8.72
CA ASP A 634 -28.55 -33.48 8.90
C ASP A 634 -28.23 -34.19 7.59
N TYR A 635 -28.81 -33.73 6.48
CA TYR A 635 -28.49 -34.25 5.15
C TYR A 635 -27.01 -34.08 4.81
N PHE A 636 -26.43 -32.91 5.07
CA PHE A 636 -25.00 -32.67 4.85
C PHE A 636 -24.12 -33.62 5.67
N SER A 637 -24.48 -33.90 6.92
CA SER A 637 -23.81 -34.88 7.77
C SER A 637 -23.96 -36.31 7.21
N ALA A 638 -25.17 -36.69 6.77
CA ALA A 638 -25.45 -37.99 6.18
C ALA A 638 -24.64 -38.24 4.89
N SER A 639 -24.43 -37.21 4.07
CA SER A 639 -23.57 -37.24 2.89
C SER A 639 -22.06 -37.18 3.21
N LYS A 640 -21.67 -37.34 4.48
CA LYS A 640 -20.27 -37.28 4.95
C LYS A 640 -19.59 -35.92 4.74
N GLY A 641 -20.38 -34.85 4.65
CA GLY A 641 -19.88 -33.49 4.50
C GLY A 641 -19.04 -33.02 5.70
N THR A 642 -19.46 -33.34 6.92
CA THR A 642 -18.73 -33.03 8.16
C THR A 642 -17.39 -33.76 8.24
N ASP A 643 -17.37 -35.04 7.87
CA ASP A 643 -16.16 -35.86 7.74
C ASP A 643 -15.19 -35.32 6.69
N PHE A 644 -15.71 -34.86 5.55
CA PHE A 644 -14.90 -34.28 4.48
C PHE A 644 -14.26 -32.96 4.92
N VAL A 645 -15.05 -32.06 5.50
CA VAL A 645 -14.59 -30.74 5.96
C VAL A 645 -13.47 -30.87 7.00
N SER A 646 -13.56 -31.82 7.93
CA SER A 646 -12.52 -32.03 8.97
C SER A 646 -11.16 -32.50 8.42
N ARG A 647 -11.13 -33.01 7.19
CA ARG A 647 -9.90 -33.45 6.50
C ARG A 647 -9.26 -32.36 5.65
N LEU A 648 -9.94 -31.23 5.43
CA LEU A 648 -9.33 -30.05 4.80
C LEU A 648 -8.31 -29.41 5.75
N ARG A 649 -7.27 -28.80 5.18
CA ARG A 649 -6.22 -28.06 5.89
C ARG A 649 -6.22 -26.57 5.58
N GLY A 650 -6.97 -26.15 4.56
CA GLY A 650 -7.18 -24.76 4.20
C GLY A 650 -8.24 -24.61 3.13
N TYR A 651 -8.74 -23.40 2.94
CA TYR A 651 -9.66 -23.06 1.86
C TYR A 651 -9.37 -21.68 1.29
N VAL A 652 -9.88 -21.41 0.09
CA VAL A 652 -9.88 -20.09 -0.55
C VAL A 652 -11.29 -19.78 -1.02
N ASN A 653 -11.82 -18.63 -0.61
CA ASN A 653 -13.02 -18.05 -1.19
C ASN A 653 -12.60 -17.01 -2.23
N ILE A 654 -12.88 -17.26 -3.50
CA ILE A 654 -12.59 -16.31 -4.58
C ILE A 654 -13.82 -15.44 -4.83
N ILE A 655 -13.63 -14.13 -4.71
CA ILE A 655 -14.72 -13.17 -4.81
C ILE A 655 -14.97 -12.84 -6.29
N GLY A 656 -16.23 -12.80 -6.70
CA GLY A 656 -16.62 -12.39 -8.04
C GLY A 656 -16.57 -10.87 -8.27
N PRO A 657 -16.86 -10.40 -9.49
CA PRO A 657 -16.86 -8.97 -9.81
C PRO A 657 -18.05 -8.20 -9.21
N ASN A 658 -19.06 -8.89 -8.71
CA ASN A 658 -20.25 -8.25 -8.13
C ASN A 658 -19.97 -7.80 -6.69
N PRO A 659 -20.58 -6.69 -6.25
CA PRO A 659 -20.45 -6.22 -4.88
C PRO A 659 -20.93 -7.28 -3.89
N GLY A 660 -20.14 -7.52 -2.84
CA GLY A 660 -20.51 -8.37 -1.72
C GLY A 660 -21.65 -7.81 -0.85
N LYS A 661 -22.17 -8.63 0.08
CA LYS A 661 -23.31 -8.28 0.95
C LYS A 661 -22.99 -7.30 2.09
N ILE A 662 -21.71 -7.04 2.36
CA ILE A 662 -21.22 -6.15 3.44
C ILE A 662 -20.27 -5.15 2.79
N ASP A 663 -20.50 -3.83 2.96
CA ASP A 663 -19.68 -2.67 2.52
C ASP A 663 -18.42 -3.03 1.69
N ASP A 664 -18.63 -3.59 0.49
CA ASP A 664 -17.58 -4.11 -0.39
C ASP A 664 -17.14 -3.00 -1.34
N SER A 665 -16.71 -1.85 -0.81
CA SER A 665 -16.26 -0.73 -1.66
C SER A 665 -15.10 -1.09 -2.61
N LEU A 666 -14.46 -2.25 -2.41
CA LEU A 666 -13.31 -2.73 -3.18
C LEU A 666 -13.69 -3.47 -4.46
N TYR A 667 -14.98 -3.77 -4.69
CA TYR A 667 -15.44 -4.47 -5.90
C TYR A 667 -15.01 -3.76 -7.20
N ILE A 668 -14.91 -2.41 -7.18
CA ILE A 668 -14.50 -1.61 -8.34
C ILE A 668 -13.04 -1.91 -8.73
N ILE A 669 -12.16 -2.03 -7.76
CA ILE A 669 -10.75 -2.37 -7.97
C ILE A 669 -10.61 -3.83 -8.43
N ARG A 670 -11.41 -4.73 -7.86
CA ARG A 670 -11.49 -6.13 -8.31
C ARG A 670 -11.92 -6.23 -9.77
N ARG A 671 -12.95 -5.47 -10.17
CA ARG A 671 -13.39 -5.34 -11.57
C ARG A 671 -12.30 -4.78 -12.46
N ALA A 672 -11.54 -3.79 -12.01
CA ALA A 672 -10.41 -3.24 -12.76
C ALA A 672 -9.33 -4.30 -13.03
N ILE A 673 -8.99 -5.11 -12.02
CA ILE A 673 -8.02 -6.22 -12.16
C ILE A 673 -8.51 -7.26 -13.17
N LEU A 674 -9.77 -7.68 -13.03
CA LEU A 674 -10.40 -8.64 -13.94
C LEU A 674 -10.49 -8.09 -15.36
N LEU A 675 -10.98 -6.86 -15.53
CA LEU A 675 -11.14 -6.21 -16.83
C LEU A 675 -9.81 -6.09 -17.54
N ARG A 676 -8.76 -5.58 -16.88
CA ARG A 676 -7.41 -5.50 -17.43
C ARG A 676 -6.94 -6.87 -17.93
N SER A 677 -7.07 -7.90 -17.09
CA SER A 677 -6.65 -9.26 -17.44
C SER A 677 -7.44 -9.86 -18.61
N ILE A 678 -8.74 -9.55 -18.73
CA ILE A 678 -9.54 -9.98 -19.89
C ILE A 678 -9.08 -9.25 -21.16
N LEU A 679 -8.88 -7.94 -21.10
CA LEU A 679 -8.42 -7.14 -22.24
C LEU A 679 -7.04 -7.61 -22.74
N GLU A 680 -6.09 -7.85 -21.83
CA GLU A 680 -4.74 -8.35 -22.17
C GLU A 680 -4.78 -9.73 -22.86
N ARG A 681 -5.73 -10.60 -22.48
CA ARG A 681 -5.85 -11.96 -23.04
C ARG A 681 -6.60 -11.99 -24.38
N ASN A 682 -7.62 -11.14 -24.52
CA ASN A 682 -8.59 -11.26 -25.60
C ASN A 682 -8.45 -10.16 -26.66
N VAL A 683 -7.82 -9.01 -26.35
CA VAL A 683 -7.84 -7.82 -27.21
C VAL A 683 -6.50 -7.07 -27.20
N GLU A 684 -5.39 -7.74 -27.54
CA GLU A 684 -4.04 -7.16 -27.49
C GLU A 684 -3.88 -5.87 -28.34
N LYS A 685 -4.63 -5.72 -29.44
CA LYS A 685 -4.51 -4.58 -30.38
C LYS A 685 -4.89 -3.21 -29.81
N ILE A 686 -5.62 -3.14 -28.69
CA ILE A 686 -5.97 -1.85 -28.06
C ILE A 686 -4.86 -1.31 -27.13
N PHE A 687 -3.80 -2.09 -26.92
CA PHE A 687 -2.65 -1.67 -26.13
C PHE A 687 -1.62 -1.00 -27.04
N ASP A 688 -1.05 0.11 -26.58
CA ASP A 688 0.06 0.75 -27.28
C ASP A 688 1.42 0.11 -26.91
N SER A 689 2.50 0.63 -27.49
CA SER A 689 3.87 0.15 -27.24
C SER A 689 4.31 0.24 -25.78
N ASN A 690 3.64 1.06 -24.96
CA ASN A 690 3.92 1.22 -23.53
C ASN A 690 2.96 0.38 -22.68
N ASN A 691 2.26 -0.59 -23.28
CA ASN A 691 1.25 -1.43 -22.63
C ASN A 691 0.08 -0.61 -22.02
N VAL A 692 -0.24 0.55 -22.62
CA VAL A 692 -1.36 1.38 -22.18
C VAL A 692 -2.63 1.03 -22.96
N ALA A 693 -3.67 0.60 -22.24
CA ALA A 693 -4.96 0.25 -22.84
C ALA A 693 -5.70 1.50 -23.31
N LYS A 694 -6.05 1.55 -24.60
CA LYS A 694 -6.89 2.60 -25.19
C LYS A 694 -8.35 2.20 -25.08
N ILE A 695 -9.03 2.72 -24.06
CA ILE A 695 -10.46 2.53 -23.83
C ILE A 695 -11.13 3.87 -23.56
N ASP A 696 -12.33 4.05 -24.11
CA ASP A 696 -13.16 5.22 -23.83
C ASP A 696 -13.47 5.32 -22.33
N LYS A 697 -13.50 6.56 -21.81
CA LYS A 697 -13.63 6.80 -20.37
C LYS A 697 -14.98 6.31 -19.84
N GLU A 698 -16.07 6.55 -20.56
CA GLU A 698 -17.40 6.20 -20.08
C GLU A 698 -17.70 4.72 -20.32
N VAL A 699 -17.14 4.09 -21.36
CA VAL A 699 -17.13 2.61 -21.50
C VAL A 699 -16.43 1.96 -20.32
N LEU A 700 -15.21 2.42 -19.99
CA LEU A 700 -14.46 1.93 -18.85
C LEU A 700 -15.25 2.11 -17.54
N ARG A 701 -15.85 3.28 -17.35
CA ARG A 701 -16.66 3.58 -16.17
C ARG A 701 -17.89 2.67 -16.09
N ALA A 702 -18.54 2.35 -17.21
CA ALA A 702 -19.68 1.43 -17.24
C ALA A 702 -19.27 0.01 -16.80
N PHE A 703 -18.13 -0.52 -17.27
CA PHE A 703 -17.63 -1.81 -16.77
C PHE A 703 -17.30 -1.79 -15.28
N LEU A 704 -16.84 -0.67 -14.75
CA LEU A 704 -16.46 -0.55 -13.34
C LEU A 704 -17.67 -0.34 -12.43
N LEU A 705 -18.66 0.45 -12.85
CA LEU A 705 -19.75 0.95 -12.00
C LEU A 705 -21.12 0.30 -12.24
N CYS A 706 -21.31 -0.53 -13.27
CA CYS A 706 -22.60 -1.20 -13.47
C CYS A 706 -23.05 -1.96 -12.20
N PRO A 707 -24.35 -2.04 -11.88
CA PRO A 707 -24.79 -2.59 -10.59
C PRO A 707 -24.27 -4.02 -10.37
N ASP A 708 -24.48 -4.88 -11.36
CA ASP A 708 -24.10 -6.28 -11.32
C ASP A 708 -23.87 -6.86 -12.71
N TYR A 709 -23.14 -7.97 -12.73
CA TYR A 709 -22.93 -8.86 -13.86
C TYR A 709 -23.72 -10.15 -13.63
N LYS A 710 -24.71 -10.43 -14.48
CA LYS A 710 -25.65 -11.56 -14.35
C LYS A 710 -24.94 -12.92 -14.22
N HIS A 711 -23.77 -13.07 -14.84
CA HIS A 711 -22.94 -14.28 -14.81
C HIS A 711 -21.50 -14.02 -14.35
N GLY A 712 -21.28 -12.96 -13.58
CA GLY A 712 -19.96 -12.61 -13.04
C GLY A 712 -18.92 -12.34 -14.12
N VAL A 713 -17.72 -12.93 -13.99
CA VAL A 713 -16.59 -12.69 -14.92
C VAL A 713 -16.95 -13.08 -16.36
N ARG A 714 -17.76 -14.13 -16.55
CA ARG A 714 -18.21 -14.57 -17.88
C ARG A 714 -19.04 -13.50 -18.59
N SER A 715 -19.82 -12.71 -17.86
CA SER A 715 -20.53 -11.56 -18.44
C SER A 715 -19.56 -10.50 -18.95
N MET A 716 -18.49 -10.20 -18.18
CA MET A 716 -17.46 -9.26 -18.62
C MET A 716 -16.75 -9.75 -19.89
N GLU A 717 -16.34 -11.02 -19.92
CA GLU A 717 -15.71 -11.66 -21.08
C GLU A 717 -16.63 -11.63 -22.30
N ALA A 718 -17.90 -12.02 -22.14
CA ALA A 718 -18.86 -12.06 -23.24
C ALA A 718 -19.14 -10.68 -23.85
N ILE A 719 -19.26 -9.62 -23.04
CA ILE A 719 -19.46 -8.25 -23.55
C ILE A 719 -18.27 -7.84 -24.44
N ILE A 720 -17.05 -8.16 -24.03
CA ILE A 720 -15.83 -7.86 -24.80
C ILE A 720 -15.76 -8.71 -26.08
N GLU A 721 -16.06 -10.01 -26.00
CA GLU A 721 -16.06 -10.91 -27.16
C GLU A 721 -17.12 -10.54 -28.20
N MET A 722 -18.28 -10.04 -27.76
CA MET A 722 -19.34 -9.56 -28.65
C MET A 722 -19.08 -8.15 -29.21
N SER A 723 -18.09 -7.44 -28.68
CA SER A 723 -17.73 -6.11 -29.13
C SER A 723 -16.93 -6.14 -30.43
N MET A 724 -17.09 -5.14 -31.29
CA MET A 724 -16.44 -5.06 -32.60
C MET A 724 -14.99 -4.56 -32.50
N LEU A 725 -14.10 -5.36 -31.90
CA LEU A 725 -12.73 -4.95 -31.55
C LEU A 725 -11.61 -5.51 -32.44
N THR A 726 -11.92 -6.41 -33.38
CA THR A 726 -10.93 -7.19 -34.14
C THR A 726 -9.82 -6.35 -34.81
N ASP A 727 -10.14 -5.16 -35.33
CA ASP A 727 -9.18 -4.26 -35.98
C ASP A 727 -9.13 -2.85 -35.36
N GLN A 728 -9.72 -2.70 -34.17
CA GLN A 728 -9.73 -1.43 -33.46
C GLN A 728 -8.47 -1.25 -32.63
N LYS A 729 -7.91 -0.03 -32.67
CA LYS A 729 -6.80 0.38 -31.80
C LYS A 729 -7.29 0.98 -30.48
N LYS A 730 -8.61 1.15 -30.32
CA LYS A 730 -9.26 1.74 -29.15
C LYS A 730 -10.64 1.12 -28.97
N PHE A 731 -11.01 0.82 -27.72
CA PHE A 731 -12.35 0.39 -27.36
C PHE A 731 -13.26 1.61 -27.19
N GLU A 732 -13.97 1.97 -28.26
CA GLU A 732 -14.90 3.10 -28.31
C GLU A 732 -16.34 2.67 -28.03
N GLN A 733 -17.21 3.63 -27.72
CA GLN A 733 -18.62 3.38 -27.42
C GLN A 733 -19.36 2.67 -28.57
N SER A 734 -19.01 3.00 -29.81
CA SER A 734 -19.58 2.39 -31.03
C SER A 734 -19.20 0.92 -31.23
N ALA A 735 -18.17 0.43 -30.53
CA ALA A 735 -17.76 -0.97 -30.61
C ALA A 735 -18.56 -1.88 -29.65
N LEU A 736 -19.36 -1.32 -28.73
CA LEU A 736 -20.17 -2.09 -27.78
C LEU A 736 -21.23 -2.95 -28.49
N PRO A 737 -21.66 -4.06 -27.87
CA PRO A 737 -22.76 -4.88 -28.39
C PRO A 737 -24.09 -4.12 -28.38
N SER A 738 -25.10 -4.64 -29.09
CA SER A 738 -26.46 -4.06 -29.04
C SER A 738 -27.05 -4.13 -27.64
N ALA A 739 -28.02 -3.26 -27.33
CA ALA A 739 -28.72 -3.27 -26.03
C ALA A 739 -29.29 -4.66 -25.69
N SER A 740 -29.87 -5.36 -26.67
CA SER A 740 -30.37 -6.74 -26.49
C SER A 740 -29.28 -7.77 -26.16
N GLN A 741 -28.05 -7.58 -26.66
CA GLN A 741 -26.92 -8.42 -26.33
C GLN A 741 -26.37 -8.10 -24.94
N LEU A 742 -26.26 -6.81 -24.61
CA LEU A 742 -25.87 -6.35 -23.27
C LEU A 742 -26.84 -6.88 -22.20
N GLU A 743 -28.14 -6.88 -22.48
CA GLU A 743 -29.20 -7.33 -21.57
C GLU A 743 -29.04 -8.81 -21.16
N MET A 744 -28.31 -9.64 -21.91
CA MET A 744 -28.00 -11.01 -21.47
C MET A 744 -27.01 -11.06 -20.30
N HIS A 745 -26.24 -9.98 -20.08
CA HIS A 745 -25.05 -9.99 -19.22
C HIS A 745 -25.06 -8.95 -18.11
N VAL A 746 -25.71 -7.81 -18.34
CA VAL A 746 -25.89 -6.67 -17.43
C VAL A 746 -27.31 -6.11 -17.62
N ASP A 747 -27.74 -5.21 -16.76
CA ASP A 747 -28.87 -4.33 -17.05
C ASP A 747 -28.45 -3.33 -18.13
N SER A 748 -29.00 -3.49 -19.34
CA SER A 748 -28.55 -2.74 -20.52
C SER A 748 -28.84 -1.25 -20.41
N GLU A 749 -30.00 -0.87 -19.86
CA GLU A 749 -30.39 0.52 -19.68
C GLU A 749 -29.44 1.24 -18.72
N LYS A 750 -29.18 0.63 -17.56
CA LYS A 750 -28.27 1.19 -16.56
C LYS A 750 -26.83 1.28 -17.06
N PHE A 751 -26.38 0.26 -17.79
CA PHE A 751 -25.03 0.25 -18.36
C PHE A 751 -24.88 1.38 -19.39
N LEU A 752 -25.84 1.52 -20.32
CA LEU A 752 -25.81 2.55 -21.35
C LEU A 752 -25.97 3.96 -20.78
N ASN A 753 -26.78 4.16 -19.75
CA ASN A 753 -26.89 5.45 -19.06
C ASN A 753 -25.54 5.93 -18.48
N ILE A 754 -24.69 5.00 -18.01
CA ILE A 754 -23.34 5.34 -17.56
C ILE A 754 -22.46 5.73 -18.76
N VAL A 755 -22.53 4.99 -19.87
CA VAL A 755 -21.78 5.29 -21.12
C VAL A 755 -22.17 6.67 -21.68
N GLU A 756 -23.47 6.98 -21.64
CA GLU A 756 -24.07 8.18 -22.23
C GLU A 756 -24.09 9.39 -21.28
N ARG A 757 -23.51 9.28 -20.07
CA ARG A 757 -23.54 10.36 -19.04
C ARG A 757 -23.20 11.73 -19.61
N ALA A 758 -22.14 11.84 -20.41
CA ALA A 758 -21.70 13.11 -20.97
C ALA A 758 -22.73 13.68 -21.96
N VAL A 759 -23.35 12.82 -22.76
CA VAL A 759 -24.40 13.19 -23.72
C VAL A 759 -25.67 13.62 -22.98
N LEU A 760 -26.09 12.86 -21.96
CA LEU A 760 -27.22 13.21 -21.11
C LEU A 760 -27.02 14.56 -20.41
N PHE A 761 -25.81 14.81 -19.90
CA PHE A 761 -25.48 16.08 -19.25
C PHE A 761 -25.50 17.23 -20.26
N GLU A 762 -24.85 17.09 -21.42
CA GLU A 762 -24.83 18.14 -22.45
C GLU A 762 -26.24 18.48 -22.96
N ASN A 763 -27.12 17.48 -23.11
CA ASN A 763 -28.53 17.69 -23.44
C ASN A 763 -29.29 18.49 -22.36
N ALA A 764 -28.88 18.37 -21.10
CA ALA A 764 -29.48 19.08 -19.97
C ALA A 764 -28.89 20.50 -19.77
N VAL A 765 -27.71 20.82 -20.34
CA VAL A 765 -26.98 22.09 -20.08
C VAL A 765 -27.84 23.33 -20.30
N ILE A 766 -28.57 23.40 -21.41
CA ILE A 766 -29.41 24.58 -21.71
C ILE A 766 -30.57 24.69 -20.71
N ARG A 767 -31.17 23.56 -20.32
CA ARG A 767 -32.25 23.53 -19.33
C ARG A 767 -31.73 23.96 -17.95
N LEU A 768 -30.58 23.44 -17.54
CA LEU A 768 -29.87 23.82 -16.32
C LEU A 768 -29.54 25.32 -16.31
N ALA A 769 -29.03 25.86 -17.43
CA ALA A 769 -28.69 27.28 -17.54
C ALA A 769 -29.93 28.18 -17.42
N LYS A 770 -31.05 27.77 -18.03
CA LYS A 770 -32.35 28.44 -17.86
C LYS A 770 -32.83 28.43 -16.42
N MET A 771 -32.71 27.28 -15.73
CA MET A 771 -33.13 27.12 -14.34
C MET A 771 -32.27 27.99 -13.41
N SER A 772 -30.95 27.91 -13.55
CA SER A 772 -30.00 28.74 -12.79
C SER A 772 -30.23 30.24 -13.03
N HIS A 773 -30.52 30.63 -14.28
CA HIS A 773 -30.84 32.03 -14.60
C HIS A 773 -32.18 32.47 -13.99
N LYS A 774 -33.18 31.59 -13.99
CA LYS A 774 -34.48 31.88 -13.37
C LYS A 774 -34.33 32.14 -11.87
N GLU A 775 -33.57 31.30 -11.16
CA GLU A 775 -33.27 31.52 -9.73
C GLU A 775 -32.48 32.80 -9.51
N TYR A 776 -31.48 33.09 -10.36
CA TYR A 776 -30.78 34.36 -10.33
C TYR A 776 -31.76 35.54 -10.44
N LEU A 777 -32.76 35.49 -11.32
CA LEU A 777 -33.79 36.54 -11.42
C LEU A 777 -34.68 36.65 -10.16
N GLU A 778 -35.00 35.52 -9.53
CA GLU A 778 -35.81 35.46 -8.30
C GLU A 778 -35.06 35.98 -7.06
N GLU A 779 -33.73 35.85 -7.03
CA GLU A 779 -32.87 36.23 -5.90
C GLU A 779 -32.31 37.66 -5.98
N GLN A 780 -32.44 38.35 -7.12
CA GLN A 780 -31.89 39.70 -7.28
C GLN A 780 -32.74 40.74 -6.54
N GLU A 781 -32.27 41.12 -5.36
CA GLU A 781 -32.77 42.26 -4.59
C GLU A 781 -32.53 43.57 -5.37
N ILE A 782 -33.60 44.30 -5.72
CA ILE A 782 -33.49 45.56 -6.45
C ILE A 782 -33.08 46.66 -5.46
N ILE A 783 -31.86 47.17 -5.60
CA ILE A 783 -31.37 48.31 -4.82
C ILE A 783 -31.43 49.57 -5.69
N LEU A 784 -32.16 50.60 -5.24
CA LEU A 784 -32.17 51.92 -5.90
C LEU A 784 -30.80 52.60 -5.74
N PRO A 785 -30.10 53.00 -6.82
CA PRO A 785 -28.80 53.66 -6.71
C PRO A 785 -28.88 54.98 -5.93
N LYS A 786 -27.84 55.28 -5.13
CA LYS A 786 -27.75 56.53 -4.35
C LYS A 786 -27.93 57.77 -5.24
N GLU A 787 -27.43 57.76 -6.47
CA GLU A 787 -27.56 58.92 -7.36
C GLU A 787 -29.01 59.20 -7.77
N VAL A 788 -29.84 58.17 -7.98
CA VAL A 788 -31.26 58.35 -8.34
C VAL A 788 -32.00 59.07 -7.22
N ILE A 789 -31.74 58.65 -5.99
CA ILE A 789 -32.33 59.24 -4.78
C ILE A 789 -31.82 60.66 -4.57
N MET A 790 -30.51 60.87 -4.66
CA MET A 790 -29.89 62.18 -4.43
C MET A 790 -30.26 63.20 -5.51
N ASN A 791 -30.37 62.79 -6.77
CA ASN A 791 -30.81 63.68 -7.85
C ASN A 791 -32.25 64.13 -7.62
N TYR A 792 -33.16 63.22 -7.28
CA TYR A 792 -34.54 63.59 -6.99
C TYR A 792 -34.66 64.53 -5.79
N LEU A 793 -33.93 64.24 -4.69
CA LEU A 793 -33.94 65.09 -3.49
C LEU A 793 -33.39 66.48 -3.80
N LYS A 794 -32.33 66.58 -4.60
CA LYS A 794 -31.74 67.85 -5.04
C LYS A 794 -32.67 68.64 -5.95
N ASP A 795 -33.26 68.01 -6.97
CA ASP A 795 -34.14 68.67 -7.94
C ASP A 795 -35.43 69.21 -7.29
N ASN A 796 -35.88 68.55 -6.22
CA ASN A 796 -37.06 68.96 -5.44
C ASN A 796 -36.72 69.79 -4.19
N LYS A 797 -35.45 70.20 -4.01
CA LYS A 797 -34.96 71.00 -2.86
C LYS A 797 -35.34 70.41 -1.50
N ILE A 798 -35.22 69.09 -1.37
CA ILE A 798 -35.46 68.37 -0.12
C ILE A 798 -34.13 68.24 0.62
N GLU A 799 -34.01 68.89 1.78
CA GLU A 799 -32.83 68.77 2.66
C GLU A 799 -32.89 67.48 3.48
N ILE A 800 -31.77 66.78 3.56
CA ILE A 800 -31.60 65.56 4.37
C ILE A 800 -30.69 65.91 5.55
N LYS A 801 -30.87 65.24 6.69
CA LYS A 801 -29.94 65.37 7.82
C LYS A 801 -28.55 64.87 7.39
N PRO A 802 -27.45 65.62 7.66
CA PRO A 802 -26.09 65.26 7.23
C PRO A 802 -25.63 63.89 7.74
N GLU A 803 -26.15 63.48 8.90
CA GLU A 803 -25.81 62.25 9.62
C GLU A 803 -26.33 60.97 8.93
N SER A 804 -27.16 61.13 7.90
CA SER A 804 -27.85 60.04 7.20
C SER A 804 -27.31 59.78 5.78
N GLU A 805 -26.38 60.60 5.29
CA GLU A 805 -25.96 60.62 3.88
C GLU A 805 -25.10 59.40 3.48
N ASP A 806 -24.31 58.86 4.42
CA ASP A 806 -23.50 57.65 4.21
C ASP A 806 -24.20 56.35 4.63
N LYS A 807 -25.28 56.46 5.41
CA LYS A 807 -25.99 55.32 6.00
C LYS A 807 -26.82 54.54 4.97
N TRP A 808 -27.17 55.18 3.86
CA TRP A 808 -28.07 54.63 2.84
C TRP A 808 -27.43 54.69 1.45
N LEU A 809 -26.34 53.92 1.28
CA LEU A 809 -25.77 53.56 -0.03
C LEU A 809 -26.68 52.53 -0.73
N GLY A 810 -27.86 53.01 -1.12
CA GLY A 810 -28.89 52.24 -1.82
C GLY A 810 -30.07 51.82 -0.93
N ILE A 811 -31.29 52.01 -1.44
CA ILE A 811 -32.53 51.71 -0.71
C ILE A 811 -33.06 50.34 -1.15
N LYS A 812 -33.31 49.47 -0.16
CA LYS A 812 -33.98 48.17 -0.34
C LYS A 812 -35.47 48.24 -0.05
N ASP A 813 -35.85 48.97 0.99
CA ASP A 813 -37.23 49.18 1.41
C ASP A 813 -37.54 50.69 1.38
N ILE A 814 -38.39 51.08 0.43
CA ILE A 814 -38.80 52.48 0.25
C ILE A 814 -39.57 52.96 1.48
N ASP A 815 -40.36 52.11 2.13
CA ASP A 815 -41.13 52.46 3.33
C ASP A 815 -40.21 52.66 4.54
N GLU A 816 -39.21 51.81 4.73
CA GLU A 816 -38.19 51.99 5.77
C GLU A 816 -37.42 53.30 5.56
N PHE A 817 -36.95 53.56 4.33
CA PHE A 817 -36.27 54.81 3.98
C PHE A 817 -37.13 56.04 4.28
N LEU A 818 -38.39 56.06 3.86
CA LEU A 818 -39.30 57.18 4.07
C LEU A 818 -39.60 57.46 5.56
N THR A 819 -39.40 56.46 6.42
CA THR A 819 -39.55 56.61 7.86
C THR A 819 -38.41 57.46 8.45
N GLU A 820 -37.20 57.37 7.89
CA GLU A 820 -36.01 58.09 8.34
C GLU A 820 -35.80 59.47 7.68
N VAL A 821 -36.39 59.73 6.51
CA VAL A 821 -36.29 61.05 5.86
C VAL A 821 -37.14 62.09 6.60
N ALA A 822 -36.51 63.19 7.04
CA ALA A 822 -37.12 64.32 7.72
C ALA A 822 -37.88 65.25 6.76
N LEU A 823 -38.98 64.75 6.19
CA LEU A 823 -39.90 65.54 5.36
C LEU A 823 -41.00 66.18 6.21
N GLU A 824 -41.21 67.50 6.05
CA GLU A 824 -42.14 68.32 6.83
C GLU A 824 -43.64 68.00 6.60
N SER A 825 -44.00 67.18 5.60
CA SER A 825 -45.40 66.80 5.36
C SER A 825 -45.56 65.39 4.78
N ASP A 826 -46.66 64.73 5.18
CA ASP A 826 -47.05 63.40 4.67
C ASP A 826 -47.31 63.41 3.15
N VAL A 827 -47.73 64.55 2.60
CA VAL A 827 -47.94 64.74 1.16
C VAL A 827 -46.61 64.68 0.39
N ARG A 828 -45.51 65.19 0.96
CA ARG A 828 -44.19 65.09 0.32
C ARG A 828 -43.62 63.67 0.43
N LYS A 829 -43.87 62.97 1.55
CA LYS A 829 -43.48 61.55 1.69
C LYS A 829 -44.18 60.65 0.68
N SER A 830 -45.49 60.83 0.47
CA SER A 830 -46.25 60.04 -0.52
C SER A 830 -45.83 60.35 -1.96
N THR A 831 -45.46 61.60 -2.27
CA THR A 831 -44.96 61.98 -3.60
C THR A 831 -43.57 61.39 -3.87
N LEU A 832 -42.67 61.43 -2.88
CA LEU A 832 -41.35 60.77 -2.98
C LEU A 832 -41.50 59.25 -3.10
N LYS A 833 -42.42 58.64 -2.35
CA LYS A 833 -42.76 57.21 -2.48
C LYS A 833 -43.17 56.86 -3.90
N ALA A 834 -44.16 57.57 -4.44
CA ALA A 834 -44.66 57.32 -5.79
C ALA A 834 -43.59 57.51 -6.88
N HIS A 835 -42.65 58.44 -6.70
CA HIS A 835 -41.52 58.60 -7.61
C HIS A 835 -40.53 57.45 -7.50
N LEU A 836 -40.10 57.08 -6.29
CA LEU A 836 -39.19 55.96 -6.08
C LEU A 836 -39.79 54.63 -6.55
N ASP A 837 -41.09 54.41 -6.31
CA ASP A 837 -41.86 53.27 -6.82
C ASP A 837 -41.94 53.26 -8.36
N ALA A 838 -41.89 54.42 -9.01
CA ALA A 838 -41.88 54.55 -10.48
C ALA A 838 -40.47 54.43 -11.10
N GLU A 839 -39.41 54.71 -10.33
CA GLU A 839 -38.02 54.55 -10.77
C GLU A 839 -37.49 53.12 -10.53
N LEU A 840 -38.00 52.40 -9.53
CA LEU A 840 -37.62 51.01 -9.21
C LEU A 840 -37.75 50.06 -10.42
N PRO A 841 -38.80 50.10 -11.26
CA PRO A 841 -38.90 49.30 -12.48
C PRO A 841 -37.89 49.69 -13.57
N LYS A 842 -37.52 50.98 -13.65
CA LYS A 842 -36.55 51.48 -14.65
C LYS A 842 -35.12 51.05 -14.33
N VAL A 843 -34.78 50.93 -13.04
CA VAL A 843 -33.52 50.33 -12.58
C VAL A 843 -33.45 48.84 -12.98
N LYS A 844 -34.60 48.14 -12.98
CA LYS A 844 -34.71 46.75 -13.45
C LYS A 844 -34.53 46.63 -14.97
N GLU A 845 -35.08 47.56 -15.75
CA GLU A 845 -34.91 47.60 -17.22
C GLU A 845 -33.47 47.91 -17.68
N ASN A 846 -32.70 48.67 -16.89
CA ASN A 846 -31.35 49.10 -17.26
C ASN A 846 -30.25 48.04 -17.07
N LYS A 847 -30.47 46.99 -16.26
CA LYS A 847 -29.51 45.87 -16.16
C LYS A 847 -29.85 44.80 -17.20
N LYS A 848 -29.07 44.78 -18.30
CA LYS A 848 -29.24 43.84 -19.43
C LYS A 848 -29.28 42.35 -18.99
N THR A 849 -28.61 42.02 -17.89
CA THR A 849 -28.54 40.67 -17.30
C THR A 849 -29.77 40.27 -16.46
N LEU A 850 -30.70 41.18 -16.15
CA LEU A 850 -31.93 40.89 -15.38
C LEU A 850 -33.16 40.61 -16.26
N ARG A 851 -32.95 40.32 -17.55
CA ARG A 851 -34.02 39.99 -18.50
C ARG A 851 -34.38 38.50 -18.44
N PRO A 852 -35.61 38.12 -18.84
CA PRO A 852 -35.96 36.72 -19.07
C PRO A 852 -34.99 36.06 -20.04
N TRP A 853 -34.81 34.74 -19.91
CA TRP A 853 -33.84 33.98 -20.71
C TRP A 853 -33.96 34.25 -22.21
N GLU A 854 -35.19 34.33 -22.73
CA GLU A 854 -35.48 34.54 -24.15
C GLU A 854 -34.89 35.87 -24.67
N GLU A 855 -34.83 36.89 -23.81
CA GLU A 855 -34.43 38.28 -24.11
C GLU A 855 -32.96 38.60 -23.75
N LEU A 856 -32.22 37.63 -23.18
CA LEU A 856 -30.79 37.79 -22.93
C LEU A 856 -29.98 37.85 -24.22
N GLU A 857 -28.93 38.67 -24.22
CA GLU A 857 -27.96 38.73 -25.30
C GLU A 857 -27.19 37.39 -25.43
N PRO A 858 -26.66 37.06 -26.61
CA PRO A 858 -25.92 35.82 -26.83
C PRO A 858 -24.74 35.61 -25.88
N ASP A 859 -24.02 36.68 -25.54
CA ASP A 859 -22.86 36.61 -24.62
C ASP A 859 -23.28 36.34 -23.17
N ASP A 860 -24.44 36.85 -22.74
CA ASP A 860 -24.98 36.58 -21.40
C ASP A 860 -25.53 35.16 -21.28
N LYS A 861 -26.17 34.64 -22.33
CA LYS A 861 -26.54 33.22 -22.41
C LYS A 861 -25.31 32.32 -22.33
N LYS A 862 -24.23 32.69 -23.02
CA LYS A 862 -22.97 31.95 -23.03
C LYS A 862 -22.35 31.88 -21.62
N LEU A 863 -22.41 32.97 -20.85
CA LEU A 863 -21.96 33.01 -19.45
C LEU A 863 -22.67 31.96 -18.58
N SER A 864 -24.01 31.92 -18.61
CA SER A 864 -24.79 30.95 -17.82
C SER A 864 -24.58 29.51 -18.29
N ILE A 865 -24.42 29.28 -19.60
CA ILE A 865 -24.08 27.96 -20.16
C ILE A 865 -22.71 27.48 -19.67
N GLU A 866 -21.70 28.35 -19.69
CA GLU A 866 -20.34 28.01 -19.25
C GLU A 866 -20.26 27.79 -17.74
N GLN A 867 -21.05 28.51 -16.94
CA GLN A 867 -21.19 28.25 -15.51
C GLN A 867 -21.70 26.82 -15.25
N VAL A 868 -22.75 26.39 -15.96
CA VAL A 868 -23.28 25.02 -15.88
C VAL A 868 -22.28 23.98 -16.39
N ARG A 869 -21.64 24.22 -17.54
CA ARG A 869 -20.62 23.30 -18.10
C ARG A 869 -19.43 23.09 -17.16
N ASN A 870 -19.16 24.02 -16.25
CA ASN A 870 -18.12 23.89 -15.23
C ASN A 870 -18.56 23.13 -13.96
N MET A 871 -19.84 22.77 -13.80
CA MET A 871 -20.32 21.98 -12.65
C MET A 871 -19.52 20.68 -12.45
N PRO A 872 -19.22 19.85 -13.47
CA PRO A 872 -18.40 18.65 -13.30
C PRO A 872 -17.01 18.93 -12.73
N LYS A 873 -16.37 20.03 -13.18
CA LYS A 873 -15.04 20.45 -12.71
C LYS A 873 -15.09 20.93 -11.26
N LYS A 874 -16.13 21.69 -10.90
CA LYS A 874 -16.40 22.15 -9.53
C LYS A 874 -16.64 21.00 -8.57
N LEU A 875 -17.59 20.11 -8.88
CA LEU A 875 -17.88 18.93 -8.08
C LEU A 875 -16.61 18.11 -7.81
N LYS A 876 -15.79 17.88 -8.85
CA LYS A 876 -14.53 17.15 -8.68
C LYS A 876 -13.55 17.82 -7.71
N ALA A 877 -13.53 19.16 -7.65
CA ALA A 877 -12.60 19.91 -6.79
C ALA A 877 -12.92 19.81 -5.29
N ILE A 878 -14.19 19.56 -4.95
CA ILE A 878 -14.67 19.35 -3.57
C ILE A 878 -14.97 17.88 -3.26
N ASN A 879 -14.44 16.95 -4.05
CA ASN A 879 -14.67 15.52 -3.87
C ASN A 879 -16.15 15.07 -4.04
N TYR A 880 -16.83 15.59 -5.06
CA TYR A 880 -18.15 15.14 -5.50
C TYR A 880 -18.12 14.69 -6.96
N ASP A 881 -19.09 13.84 -7.32
CA ASP A 881 -19.36 13.45 -8.70
C ASP A 881 -20.88 13.31 -8.88
N PHE A 882 -21.33 13.13 -10.12
CA PHE A 882 -22.74 12.96 -10.45
C PHE A 882 -22.95 11.83 -11.46
N GLU A 883 -24.13 11.22 -11.38
CA GLU A 883 -24.54 10.13 -12.25
C GLU A 883 -26.05 10.20 -12.51
N PRO A 884 -26.54 9.73 -13.67
CA PRO A 884 -27.98 9.70 -13.95
C PRO A 884 -28.71 8.81 -12.92
N PHE A 885 -30.00 9.04 -12.70
CA PHE A 885 -30.81 8.14 -11.87
C PHE A 885 -30.90 6.75 -12.52
N ILE A 886 -30.59 5.72 -11.74
CA ILE A 886 -30.49 4.33 -12.19
C ILE A 886 -31.69 3.49 -11.71
N ASP A 887 -32.36 3.85 -10.61
CA ASP A 887 -33.23 2.89 -9.91
C ASP A 887 -34.51 3.39 -9.21
N LYS A 888 -34.81 4.70 -9.16
CA LYS A 888 -36.05 5.20 -8.50
C LYS A 888 -36.52 6.52 -9.09
N GLU A 889 -37.82 6.80 -8.92
CA GLU A 889 -38.31 8.19 -8.94
C GLU A 889 -37.43 9.04 -7.99
N PRO A 890 -37.12 10.30 -8.35
CA PRO A 890 -36.26 11.16 -7.54
C PRO A 890 -36.79 11.26 -6.10
N ASP A 891 -36.03 10.72 -5.14
CA ASP A 891 -36.31 10.82 -3.71
C ASP A 891 -35.58 12.04 -3.14
N GLU A 892 -36.29 12.97 -2.49
CA GLU A 892 -35.67 14.17 -1.93
C GLU A 892 -34.58 13.87 -0.89
N SER A 893 -34.60 12.69 -0.26
CA SER A 893 -33.53 12.24 0.65
C SER A 893 -32.18 12.02 -0.05
N LEU A 894 -32.15 12.01 -1.39
CA LEU A 894 -30.94 11.94 -2.20
C LEU A 894 -30.32 13.31 -2.51
N LYS A 895 -30.98 14.43 -2.15
CA LYS A 895 -30.40 15.77 -2.30
C LYS A 895 -29.27 15.94 -1.30
N VAL A 896 -28.10 16.34 -1.81
CA VAL A 896 -26.92 16.60 -0.98
C VAL A 896 -26.77 18.09 -0.75
N THR A 897 -26.40 18.47 0.48
CA THR A 897 -25.99 19.83 0.83
C THR A 897 -24.47 19.85 0.98
N PHE A 898 -23.81 20.85 0.40
CA PHE A 898 -22.36 21.03 0.57
C PHE A 898 -22.04 21.63 1.94
N GLU A 899 -20.89 21.26 2.48
CA GLU A 899 -20.35 21.86 3.71
C GLU A 899 -19.88 23.30 3.42
N ASP A 900 -19.84 24.18 4.42
CA ASP A 900 -19.50 25.60 4.21
C ASP A 900 -18.12 25.80 3.58
N ASP A 901 -17.12 25.00 3.99
CA ASP A 901 -15.77 25.03 3.40
C ASP A 901 -15.77 24.61 1.91
N ASP A 902 -16.61 23.63 1.55
CA ASP A 902 -16.79 23.21 0.15
C ASP A 902 -17.44 24.35 -0.66
N VAL A 903 -18.43 25.03 -0.10
CA VAL A 903 -19.09 26.18 -0.72
C VAL A 903 -18.11 27.33 -0.95
N GLU A 904 -17.29 27.70 0.03
CA GLU A 904 -16.27 28.75 -0.11
C GLU A 904 -15.31 28.42 -1.25
N ARG A 905 -14.79 27.20 -1.27
CA ARG A 905 -13.88 26.74 -2.33
C ARG A 905 -14.53 26.79 -3.71
N LEU A 906 -15.79 26.37 -3.83
CA LEU A 906 -16.51 26.41 -5.09
C LEU A 906 -16.80 27.84 -5.56
N ALA A 907 -17.11 28.74 -4.63
CA ALA A 907 -17.39 30.13 -4.91
C ALA A 907 -16.13 30.86 -5.38
N GLU A 908 -14.98 30.62 -4.74
CA GLU A 908 -13.68 31.15 -5.19
C GLU A 908 -13.35 30.67 -6.62
N MET A 909 -13.58 29.39 -6.92
CA MET A 909 -13.40 28.84 -8.26
C MET A 909 -14.34 29.47 -9.30
N GLU A 910 -15.58 29.80 -8.92
CA GLU A 910 -16.54 30.46 -9.80
C GLU A 910 -16.15 31.91 -10.07
N HIS A 911 -15.73 32.63 -9.03
CA HIS A 911 -15.25 34.00 -9.15
C HIS A 911 -14.03 34.09 -10.07
N ALA A 912 -13.04 33.20 -9.87
CA ALA A 912 -11.85 33.14 -10.73
C ALA A 912 -12.21 32.92 -12.20
N ARG A 913 -13.15 31.99 -12.47
CA ARG A 913 -13.66 31.70 -13.82
C ARG A 913 -14.40 32.91 -14.42
N TRP A 914 -15.27 33.55 -13.65
CA TRP A 914 -16.02 34.73 -14.07
C TRP A 914 -15.07 35.90 -14.41
N MET A 915 -14.04 36.10 -13.58
CA MET A 915 -13.05 37.15 -13.76
C MET A 915 -12.20 36.94 -15.02
N GLU A 916 -11.70 35.71 -15.23
CA GLU A 916 -10.97 35.33 -16.45
C GLU A 916 -11.80 35.63 -17.70
N GLN A 917 -13.08 35.23 -17.69
CA GLN A 917 -13.99 35.47 -18.80
C GLN A 917 -14.31 36.96 -19.02
N LYS A 918 -14.45 37.77 -17.96
CA LYS A 918 -14.65 39.21 -18.08
C LYS A 918 -13.43 39.91 -18.66
N ILE A 919 -12.23 39.52 -18.23
CA ILE A 919 -10.97 40.02 -18.77
C ILE A 919 -10.86 39.67 -20.27
N ASP A 920 -11.22 38.45 -20.67
CA ASP A 920 -11.25 38.03 -22.08
C ASP A 920 -12.25 38.84 -22.92
N GLN A 921 -13.36 39.28 -22.31
CA GLN A 921 -14.33 40.20 -22.93
C GLN A 921 -13.81 41.65 -23.02
N GLY A 922 -12.62 41.93 -22.51
CA GLY A 922 -11.97 43.23 -22.50
C GLY A 922 -12.35 44.11 -21.31
N TYR A 923 -12.88 43.53 -20.23
CA TYR A 923 -13.14 44.27 -19.00
C TYR A 923 -11.87 44.49 -18.18
N ALA A 924 -11.80 45.65 -17.54
CA ALA A 924 -10.75 45.99 -16.58
C ALA A 924 -11.34 46.33 -15.20
N TYR A 925 -10.49 46.31 -14.17
CA TYR A 925 -10.89 46.79 -12.85
C TYR A 925 -11.25 48.28 -12.87
N GLY A 926 -12.31 48.66 -12.16
CA GLY A 926 -12.71 50.05 -11.92
C GLY A 926 -13.39 50.21 -10.57
N LYS A 927 -13.39 51.43 -10.00
CA LYS A 927 -14.03 51.68 -8.69
C LYS A 927 -15.55 51.48 -8.67
N LEU A 928 -16.18 51.54 -9.84
CA LEU A 928 -17.61 51.32 -10.07
C LEU A 928 -17.75 50.48 -11.34
N THR A 929 -18.82 49.68 -11.40
CA THR A 929 -19.15 48.88 -12.59
C THR A 929 -19.82 49.76 -13.64
N ASP A 930 -19.27 49.77 -14.85
CA ASP A 930 -19.79 50.46 -16.04
C ASP A 930 -19.57 49.54 -17.26
N ASP A 931 -20.66 48.92 -17.71
CA ASP A 931 -20.63 47.95 -18.80
C ASP A 931 -20.29 48.59 -20.16
N ASP A 932 -20.64 49.85 -20.37
CA ASP A 932 -20.35 50.56 -21.63
C ASP A 932 -18.85 50.88 -21.73
N LYS A 933 -18.20 51.15 -20.59
CA LYS A 933 -16.74 51.36 -20.51
C LYS A 933 -15.94 50.07 -20.30
N LYS A 934 -16.61 48.92 -20.22
CA LYS A 934 -16.02 47.62 -19.86
C LYS A 934 -15.13 47.71 -18.61
N ILE A 935 -15.67 48.27 -17.53
CA ILE A 935 -15.00 48.24 -16.23
C ILE A 935 -15.93 47.63 -15.17
N ASN A 936 -15.39 46.83 -14.26
CA ASN A 936 -16.18 46.16 -13.23
C ASN A 936 -15.45 46.16 -11.88
N GLN A 937 -16.16 46.54 -10.82
CA GLN A 937 -15.60 46.66 -9.47
C GLN A 937 -15.23 45.34 -8.82
N TYR A 938 -15.77 44.21 -9.31
CA TYR A 938 -15.49 42.88 -8.77
C TYR A 938 -14.31 42.19 -9.44
N ILE A 939 -13.61 42.81 -10.39
CA ILE A 939 -12.37 42.26 -10.99
C ILE A 939 -11.21 42.49 -10.02
N VAL A 940 -11.23 41.77 -8.91
CA VAL A 940 -10.23 41.76 -7.83
C VAL A 940 -10.05 40.34 -7.30
N PRO A 941 -8.92 40.03 -6.63
CA PRO A 941 -8.73 38.75 -5.94
C PRO A 941 -9.85 38.44 -4.94
N TRP A 942 -10.12 37.15 -4.71
CA TRP A 942 -11.19 36.68 -3.81
C TRP A 942 -11.14 37.29 -2.40
N ASP A 943 -9.94 37.42 -1.84
CA ASP A 943 -9.71 37.99 -0.50
C ASP A 943 -10.03 39.49 -0.40
N GLU A 944 -10.14 40.19 -1.54
CA GLU A 944 -10.45 41.62 -1.62
C GLU A 944 -11.94 41.90 -1.85
N LEU A 945 -12.76 40.87 -2.09
CA LEU A 945 -14.20 41.01 -2.21
C LEU A 945 -14.87 41.25 -0.85
N SER A 946 -15.92 42.07 -0.84
CA SER A 946 -16.82 42.16 0.31
C SER A 946 -17.64 40.88 0.46
N GLU A 947 -18.10 40.57 1.67
CA GLU A 947 -18.93 39.39 1.92
C GLU A 947 -20.22 39.37 1.09
N ASN A 948 -20.83 40.55 0.88
CA ASN A 948 -21.98 40.69 -0.01
C ASN A 948 -21.66 40.36 -1.47
N ALA A 949 -20.42 40.62 -1.92
CA ALA A 949 -19.99 40.27 -3.27
C ALA A 949 -19.68 38.78 -3.39
N LYS A 950 -19.00 38.17 -2.41
CA LYS A 950 -18.75 36.72 -2.36
C LYS A 950 -20.04 35.90 -2.37
N ASP A 951 -21.10 36.42 -1.75
CA ASP A 951 -22.42 35.78 -1.76
C ASP A 951 -23.02 35.61 -3.17
N LEU A 952 -22.62 36.44 -4.15
CA LEU A 952 -23.03 36.29 -5.54
C LEU A 952 -22.50 34.99 -6.17
N ASP A 953 -21.35 34.49 -5.71
CA ASP A 953 -20.75 33.24 -6.16
C ASP A 953 -21.15 32.04 -5.28
N ARG A 954 -21.34 32.25 -3.97
CA ARG A 954 -21.76 31.20 -3.02
C ARG A 954 -23.15 30.64 -3.31
N ARG A 955 -24.12 31.50 -3.69
CA ARG A 955 -25.51 31.07 -3.92
C ARG A 955 -25.63 30.11 -5.12
N PRO A 956 -25.10 30.43 -6.33
CA PRO A 956 -25.17 29.50 -7.46
C PRO A 956 -24.49 28.16 -7.19
N VAL A 957 -23.35 28.16 -6.49
CA VAL A 957 -22.63 26.90 -6.21
C VAL A 957 -23.33 26.04 -5.17
N ARG A 958 -24.00 26.63 -4.17
CA ARG A 958 -24.85 25.89 -3.21
C ARG A 958 -26.00 25.16 -3.90
N ASN A 959 -26.53 25.70 -5.00
CA ASN A 959 -27.69 25.14 -5.66
C ASN A 959 -27.38 24.08 -6.74
N ILE A 960 -26.09 23.82 -7.03
CA ILE A 960 -25.68 22.78 -8.00
C ILE A 960 -26.36 21.42 -7.76
N PRO A 961 -26.46 20.90 -6.51
CA PRO A 961 -27.13 19.61 -6.26
C PRO A 961 -28.60 19.59 -6.67
N ASN A 962 -29.33 20.68 -6.41
CA ASN A 962 -30.74 20.79 -6.77
C ASN A 962 -30.93 20.88 -8.28
N LEU A 963 -30.13 21.69 -8.96
CA LEU A 963 -30.19 21.82 -10.42
C LEU A 963 -29.96 20.47 -11.12
N LEU A 964 -28.94 19.71 -10.67
CA LEU A 964 -28.66 18.37 -11.20
C LEU A 964 -29.78 17.37 -10.92
N PHE A 965 -30.37 17.43 -9.72
CA PHE A 965 -31.51 16.59 -9.32
C PHE A 965 -32.72 16.78 -10.26
N GLU A 966 -33.08 18.03 -10.56
CA GLU A 966 -34.23 18.39 -11.41
C GLU A 966 -34.11 17.94 -12.88
N VAL A 967 -32.88 17.68 -13.34
CA VAL A 967 -32.62 17.19 -14.69
C VAL A 967 -32.20 15.71 -14.72
N GLY A 968 -32.42 15.00 -13.62
CA GLY A 968 -32.30 13.54 -13.58
C GLY A 968 -30.94 12.99 -13.17
N PHE A 969 -30.09 13.80 -12.52
CA PHE A 969 -28.82 13.36 -11.97
C PHE A 969 -28.83 13.40 -10.44
N LYS A 970 -28.24 12.39 -9.82
CA LYS A 970 -27.92 12.45 -8.40
C LYS A 970 -26.47 12.89 -8.21
N VAL A 971 -26.28 13.89 -7.36
CA VAL A 971 -24.96 14.25 -6.84
C VAL A 971 -24.64 13.28 -5.71
N ARG A 972 -23.42 12.75 -5.71
CA ARG A 972 -22.91 11.94 -4.60
C ARG A 972 -21.63 12.57 -4.12
N LYS A 973 -21.47 12.69 -2.80
CA LYS A 973 -20.13 12.85 -2.22
C LYS A 973 -19.36 11.67 -2.74
N ALA A 974 -18.33 11.97 -3.50
CA ALA A 974 -17.52 10.93 -4.04
C ALA A 974 -16.62 10.57 -2.85
N VAL A 975 -17.09 9.51 -2.17
CA VAL A 975 -16.65 9.06 -0.84
C VAL A 975 -15.16 8.76 -0.84
#